data_AF-A0A8T7I9D1-F1
#
_entry.id   AF-A0A8T7I9D1-F1
#
_cell.length_a   1.000
_cell.length_b   1.000
_cell.length_c   1.000
_cell.angle_alpha   90.00
_cell.angle_beta   90.00
_cell.angle_gamma   90.00
#
_symmetry.space_group_name_H-M   'P 1'
#
loop_
_entity.id
_entity.type
_entity.pdbx_description
1 polymer ?
#
loop_
_entity_poly.entity_id
_entity_poly.type
_entity_poly.pdbx_seq_one_letter_code
_entity_poly.pdbx_strand_id
1 'polypeptide(L)'
;MEHISSAIFNDIQNYWNNSKDSREQVAKKLDSLSDEDLSMLFKFDETRKKLNHIVESSHGELLNELLLKMSSPFSPEHNGFYLLDIVRALENERAIESAIKREVNVANFKQMAAFKTNHSLILQYARLASRPDAGLEVASLPEVVESCSIGFKPENIVFANTTINEREFVISCKLGVYTYCFDRPNKLSTMIEWCKKHDIDRKNMRFILRLATPYAGASVSMGRFGVYITKNPKALKQILHLLHENAIQLAGVSFHIGIGASNFFVYDNVFSFIAQIFRATQELGNYIPDIVNIGGGFEMTDAGYRFRGNLSIDEQISRIGKEMSKLEEEFDKKFEVWSEVGQAYVGTAGSVVVRVDYSEIRENPNRVVSVSPELEPGTTLWGHPSKEVFAVREQHLITQAGDWTFGIVRHLTMYPEIWHISDDGAEKIDFSSKEMIPTLIFGKTCDSTDILNPKRDSRPIRILLPKLDTDKKGFFVLRLCSAAYMDTGGEFNWQSSTNLPVYHCLAESDKQNQGYPISVLNRPADEKSEDIEWEYHDRVLRRNALTSDQIHQAKCLIAEQFVNREQMISWLKSTGKITPESDDSTLTYLFWEKVEECMESGLSMVRLKVPKGKQETEGTVVGAITVKVINAEDIPKLPLNLVLDWERRVARVIFEAEVIVLDACRRINGNLKEKIFPMAYTAMAANTKGENILTLLAKVHELVKGAPDLKSFACLATGEGSAYMAKSVPGIVKMLHVPYDSVNYCGERIFSGIKFRSGPAELGFYIIDMRGPYKLEEPLPTNREVDVNVWDDSYLPSDDTWKASS
;
A
#
# COMPACT_ATOMS: atom_id res chain seq x y z
N MET A 1 -3.65 28.01 -16.18
CA MET A 1 -2.23 27.73 -16.45
C MET A 1 -1.61 29.02 -16.92
N GLU A 2 -0.64 29.58 -16.19
CA GLU A 2 0.38 30.39 -16.86
C GLU A 2 1.35 29.39 -17.47
N HIS A 3 1.53 29.45 -18.79
CA HIS A 3 2.41 28.57 -19.56
C HIS A 3 3.81 28.46 -18.92
N ILE A 4 4.53 27.34 -19.12
CA ILE A 4 6.00 27.40 -19.02
C ILE A 4 6.41 28.44 -20.06
N SER A 5 6.68 29.65 -19.60
CA SER A 5 6.99 30.75 -20.51
C SER A 5 8.21 30.36 -21.34
N SER A 6 8.33 30.90 -22.56
CA SER A 6 9.53 30.70 -23.37
C SER A 6 10.81 31.07 -22.60
N ALA A 7 10.71 31.96 -21.61
CA ALA A 7 11.79 32.29 -20.69
C ALA A 7 12.16 31.12 -19.76
N ILE A 8 11.18 30.44 -19.14
CA ILE A 8 11.43 29.25 -18.29
C ILE A 8 11.94 28.07 -19.13
N PHE A 9 11.41 27.88 -20.35
CA PHE A 9 11.94 26.86 -21.26
C PHE A 9 13.43 27.10 -21.58
N ASN A 10 13.78 28.33 -21.99
CA ASN A 10 15.17 28.70 -22.27
C ASN A 10 16.07 28.57 -21.03
N ASP A 11 15.54 28.86 -19.85
CA ASP A 11 16.24 28.68 -18.58
C ASP A 11 16.53 27.20 -18.30
N ILE A 12 15.53 26.32 -18.43
CA ILE A 12 15.69 24.86 -18.26
C ILE A 12 16.64 24.28 -19.33
N GLN A 13 16.52 24.71 -20.58
CA GLN A 13 17.43 24.25 -21.66
C GLN A 13 18.89 24.62 -21.36
N ASN A 14 19.11 25.75 -20.69
CA ASN A 14 20.43 26.21 -20.26
C ASN A 14 20.75 25.89 -18.80
N TYR A 15 20.01 24.97 -18.14
CA TYR A 15 20.16 24.69 -16.70
C TYR A 15 21.62 24.45 -16.31
N TRP A 16 22.38 23.74 -17.15
CA TRP A 16 23.79 23.48 -16.91
C TRP A 16 24.55 24.80 -16.80
N ASN A 17 24.45 25.71 -17.76
CA ASN A 17 25.15 26.99 -17.68
C ASN A 17 24.64 27.84 -16.52
N ASN A 18 23.34 27.86 -16.28
CA ASN A 18 22.71 28.70 -15.26
C ASN A 18 23.04 28.26 -13.83
N SER A 19 23.30 26.98 -13.60
CA SER A 19 23.76 26.44 -12.31
C SER A 19 25.28 26.38 -12.16
N LYS A 20 26.06 26.97 -13.09
CA LYS A 20 27.52 26.95 -13.05
C LYS A 20 28.09 27.56 -11.77
N ASP A 21 27.60 28.73 -11.38
CA ASP A 21 28.10 29.43 -10.20
C ASP A 21 27.82 28.62 -8.92
N SER A 22 26.62 28.03 -8.80
CA SER A 22 26.27 27.14 -7.68
C SER A 22 27.19 25.92 -7.60
N ARG A 23 27.47 25.28 -8.74
CA ARG A 23 28.43 24.15 -8.81
C ARG A 23 29.84 24.55 -8.39
N GLU A 24 30.34 25.68 -8.90
CA GLU A 24 31.68 26.18 -8.54
C GLU A 24 31.76 26.57 -7.06
N GLN A 25 30.70 27.15 -6.49
CA GLN A 25 30.62 27.46 -5.07
C GLN A 25 30.62 26.20 -4.21
N VAL A 26 29.82 25.20 -4.59
CA VAL A 26 29.81 23.90 -3.91
C VAL A 26 31.19 23.29 -3.98
N ALA A 27 31.78 23.13 -5.18
CA ALA A 27 33.12 22.56 -5.38
C ALA A 27 34.18 23.25 -4.51
N LYS A 28 34.28 24.58 -4.56
CA LYS A 28 35.21 25.36 -3.70
C LYS A 28 34.98 25.11 -2.22
N LYS A 29 33.72 25.00 -1.80
CA LYS A 29 33.37 24.76 -0.39
C LYS A 29 33.88 23.40 0.05
N LEU A 30 33.83 22.39 -0.81
CA LEU A 30 34.25 21.03 -0.51
C LEU A 30 35.77 20.90 -0.52
N ASP A 31 36.42 21.50 -1.51
CA ASP A 31 37.89 21.60 -1.59
C ASP A 31 38.45 22.29 -0.33
N SER A 32 37.68 23.20 0.29
CA SER A 32 38.07 23.86 1.54
C SER A 32 37.85 23.02 2.80
N LEU A 33 37.15 21.88 2.75
CA LEU A 33 36.86 21.06 3.93
C LEU A 33 38.01 20.14 4.33
N SER A 34 38.88 19.76 3.40
CA SER A 34 39.98 18.82 3.61
C SER A 34 41.05 19.01 2.54
N ASP A 35 42.31 18.76 2.91
CA ASP A 35 43.42 18.62 1.94
C ASP A 35 43.32 17.30 1.15
N GLU A 36 42.42 16.40 1.55
CA GLU A 36 42.12 15.16 0.83
C GLU A 36 41.18 15.40 -0.36
N ASP A 37 41.40 14.64 -1.43
CA ASP A 37 40.57 14.72 -2.63
C ASP A 37 39.14 14.20 -2.36
N LEU A 38 38.20 15.14 -2.23
CA LEU A 38 36.78 14.86 -2.09
C LEU A 38 36.06 14.73 -3.45
N SER A 39 36.75 14.84 -4.58
CA SER A 39 36.15 14.81 -5.93
C SER A 39 35.33 13.54 -6.20
N MET A 40 35.66 12.40 -5.58
CA MET A 40 34.86 11.17 -5.70
C MET A 40 33.44 11.28 -5.13
N LEU A 41 33.16 12.29 -4.29
CA LEU A 41 31.81 12.61 -3.83
C LEU A 41 31.00 13.42 -4.86
N PHE A 42 31.66 13.95 -5.89
CA PHE A 42 31.13 14.85 -6.92
C PHE A 42 31.25 14.18 -8.30
N LYS A 43 30.19 13.50 -8.74
CA LYS A 43 30.13 13.02 -10.13
C LYS A 43 29.66 14.14 -11.05
N PHE A 44 30.49 15.17 -11.29
CA PHE A 44 30.28 16.06 -12.43
C PHE A 44 30.62 15.33 -13.72
N ASP A 45 29.76 14.39 -14.08
CA ASP A 45 29.96 13.54 -15.22
C ASP A 45 29.36 14.25 -16.45
N GLU A 46 30.20 14.98 -17.21
CA GLU A 46 29.80 15.49 -18.52
C GLU A 46 29.29 14.39 -19.45
N THR A 47 29.67 13.13 -19.22
CA THR A 47 29.17 11.98 -19.97
C THR A 47 27.68 11.72 -19.69
N ARG A 48 27.17 12.01 -18.47
CA ARG A 48 25.73 11.98 -18.19
C ARG A 48 24.97 13.03 -18.98
N LYS A 49 25.55 14.22 -19.19
CA LYS A 49 24.94 15.27 -20.04
C LYS A 49 24.71 14.79 -21.47
N LYS A 50 25.58 13.93 -22.01
CA LYS A 50 25.48 13.44 -23.40
C LYS A 50 24.25 12.59 -23.68
N LEU A 51 23.66 11.98 -22.65
CA LEU A 51 22.49 11.10 -22.78
C LEU A 51 21.17 11.81 -22.47
N ASN A 52 21.21 13.09 -22.08
CA ASN A 52 20.03 13.86 -21.71
C ASN A 52 19.63 14.81 -22.84
N HIS A 53 18.40 14.70 -23.29
CA HIS A 53 17.82 15.51 -24.36
C HIS A 53 16.65 16.33 -23.81
N ILE A 54 16.63 17.62 -24.08
CA ILE A 54 15.53 18.53 -23.74
C ILE A 54 14.85 18.92 -25.05
N VAL A 55 13.55 18.65 -25.18
CA VAL A 55 12.81 18.79 -26.44
C VAL A 55 11.52 19.59 -26.21
N GLU A 56 11.25 20.52 -27.12
CA GLU A 56 10.02 21.31 -27.19
C GLU A 56 8.96 20.59 -28.06
N SER A 57 8.64 19.34 -27.70
CA SER A 57 7.62 18.53 -28.37
C SER A 57 6.66 17.94 -27.35
N SER A 58 5.43 17.64 -27.77
CA SER A 58 4.49 16.92 -26.90
C SER A 58 4.98 15.50 -26.64
N HIS A 59 4.56 14.92 -25.51
CA HIS A 59 4.95 13.55 -25.13
C HIS A 59 4.58 12.51 -26.20
N GLY A 60 3.38 12.62 -26.80
CA GLY A 60 2.89 11.65 -27.78
C GLY A 60 3.62 11.71 -29.11
N GLU A 61 3.91 12.91 -29.61
CA GLU A 61 4.67 13.10 -30.85
C GLU A 61 6.10 12.57 -30.70
N LEU A 62 6.78 12.95 -29.60
CA LEU A 62 8.14 12.50 -29.34
C LEU A 62 8.20 10.98 -29.12
N LEU A 63 7.23 10.38 -28.42
CA LEU A 63 7.16 8.93 -28.28
C LEU A 63 7.10 8.23 -29.65
N ASN A 64 6.21 8.65 -30.54
CA ASN A 64 6.10 8.05 -31.87
C ASN A 64 7.40 8.20 -32.68
N GLU A 65 8.02 9.38 -32.65
CA GLU A 65 9.31 9.61 -33.30
C GLU A 65 10.39 8.65 -32.78
N LEU A 66 10.53 8.54 -31.46
CA LEU A 66 11.55 7.71 -30.83
C LEU A 66 11.30 6.21 -31.06
N LEU A 67 10.04 5.76 -31.05
CA LEU A 67 9.68 4.38 -31.37
C LEU A 67 10.14 3.99 -32.79
N LEU A 68 9.98 4.88 -33.76
CA LEU A 68 10.44 4.63 -35.13
C LEU A 68 11.97 4.60 -35.24
N LYS A 69 12.69 5.40 -34.43
CA LYS A 69 14.17 5.36 -34.40
C LYS A 69 14.71 4.00 -33.93
N MET A 70 13.96 3.28 -33.09
CA MET A 70 14.36 1.95 -32.61
C MET A 70 14.56 0.92 -33.73
N SER A 71 13.96 1.14 -34.91
CA SER A 71 14.11 0.28 -36.08
C SER A 71 15.53 0.23 -36.62
N SER A 72 16.35 1.27 -36.38
CA SER A 72 17.75 1.28 -36.77
C SER A 72 18.63 0.60 -35.71
N PRO A 73 19.44 -0.40 -36.07
CA PRO A 73 20.40 -1.00 -35.13
C PRO A 73 21.53 -0.06 -34.70
N PHE A 74 21.66 1.10 -35.36
CA PHE A 74 22.65 2.12 -35.05
C PHE A 74 22.08 3.31 -34.27
N SER A 75 20.77 3.32 -34.01
CA SER A 75 20.13 4.36 -33.20
C SER A 75 20.48 4.15 -31.72
N PRO A 76 20.75 5.22 -30.95
CA PRO A 76 20.89 5.15 -29.49
C PRO A 76 19.64 4.59 -28.79
N GLU A 77 18.46 4.80 -29.39
CA GLU A 77 17.16 4.36 -28.89
C GLU A 77 16.91 2.87 -29.15
N HIS A 78 17.73 2.19 -29.96
CA HIS A 78 17.51 0.82 -30.41
C HIS A 78 17.14 -0.15 -29.29
N ASN A 79 17.82 -0.04 -28.15
CA ASN A 79 17.59 -0.92 -27.01
C ASN A 79 16.39 -0.45 -26.15
N GLY A 80 16.18 0.85 -26.08
CA GLY A 80 15.20 1.48 -25.22
C GLY A 80 15.58 2.93 -24.91
N PHE A 81 14.68 3.64 -24.22
CA PHE A 81 14.89 5.03 -23.80
C PHE A 81 13.96 5.38 -22.63
N TYR A 82 14.32 6.46 -21.93
CA TYR A 82 13.46 7.13 -20.96
C TYR A 82 12.79 8.33 -21.60
N LEU A 83 11.52 8.54 -21.27
CA LEU A 83 10.76 9.71 -21.70
C LEU A 83 10.08 10.31 -20.47
N LEU A 84 10.43 11.56 -20.12
CA LEU A 84 9.95 12.27 -18.95
C LEU A 84 9.30 13.60 -19.38
N ASP A 85 8.01 13.73 -19.13
CA ASP A 85 7.21 14.94 -19.28
C ASP A 85 7.36 15.82 -18.03
N ILE A 86 8.22 16.84 -18.15
CA ILE A 86 8.49 17.77 -17.05
C ILE A 86 7.26 18.60 -16.72
N VAL A 87 6.48 19.01 -17.72
CA VAL A 87 5.28 19.84 -17.53
C VAL A 87 4.28 19.07 -16.68
N ARG A 88 4.02 17.82 -17.03
CA ARG A 88 3.11 16.95 -16.28
C ARG A 88 3.60 16.69 -14.86
N ALA A 89 4.90 16.48 -14.65
CA ALA A 89 5.44 16.30 -13.31
C ALA A 89 5.16 17.53 -12.42
N LEU A 90 5.38 18.74 -12.95
CA LEU A 90 5.10 20.00 -12.25
C LEU A 90 3.60 20.22 -12.03
N GLU A 91 2.74 19.85 -12.99
CA GLU A 91 1.28 19.89 -12.83
C GLU A 91 0.79 18.96 -11.73
N ASN A 92 1.28 17.71 -11.72
CA ASN A 92 0.93 16.74 -10.70
C ASN A 92 1.40 17.21 -9.31
N GLU A 93 2.61 17.76 -9.20
CA GLU A 93 3.11 18.33 -7.94
C GLU A 93 2.15 19.43 -7.47
N ARG A 94 1.83 20.41 -8.31
CA ARG A 94 0.88 21.49 -7.98
C ARG A 94 -0.49 20.97 -7.56
N ALA A 95 -1.03 19.98 -8.26
CA ALA A 95 -2.35 19.41 -7.95
C ALA A 95 -2.37 18.76 -6.56
N ILE A 96 -1.33 18.01 -6.20
CA ILE A 96 -1.17 17.39 -4.88
C ILE A 96 -1.02 18.47 -3.82
N GLU A 97 -0.19 19.48 -4.05
CA GLU A 97 -0.02 20.58 -3.10
C GLU A 97 -1.32 21.35 -2.88
N SER A 98 -2.06 21.66 -3.94
CA SER A 98 -3.35 22.33 -3.84
C SER A 98 -4.36 21.47 -3.08
N ALA A 99 -4.38 20.15 -3.32
CA ALA A 99 -5.24 19.25 -2.58
C ALA A 99 -4.90 19.22 -1.09
N ILE A 100 -3.62 19.08 -0.72
CA ILE A 100 -3.18 19.07 0.67
C ILE A 100 -3.49 20.42 1.33
N LYS A 101 -3.13 21.54 0.68
CA LYS A 101 -3.39 22.90 1.20
C LYS A 101 -4.87 23.15 1.51
N ARG A 102 -5.79 22.61 0.71
CA ARG A 102 -7.24 22.72 0.96
C ARG A 102 -7.65 22.04 2.26
N GLU A 103 -7.08 20.89 2.57
CA GLU A 103 -7.47 20.07 3.73
C GLU A 103 -6.69 20.42 5.01
N VAL A 104 -5.42 20.86 4.93
CA VAL A 104 -4.57 21.13 6.11
C VAL A 104 -4.45 22.60 6.51
N ASN A 105 -5.23 23.50 5.88
CA ASN A 105 -5.22 24.96 6.04
C ASN A 105 -3.93 25.66 5.56
N VAL A 106 -4.10 26.72 4.78
CA VAL A 106 -3.31 27.03 3.56
C VAL A 106 -1.93 27.69 3.79
N ALA A 107 -1.62 28.20 4.98
CA ALA A 107 -0.46 29.12 5.12
C ALA A 107 0.91 28.44 5.22
N ASN A 108 1.01 27.22 5.76
CA ASN A 108 2.29 26.65 6.20
C ASN A 108 2.61 25.27 5.61
N PHE A 109 2.13 24.97 4.41
CA PHE A 109 2.45 23.70 3.74
C PHE A 109 3.69 23.83 2.84
N LYS A 110 4.60 22.85 2.94
CA LYS A 110 5.78 22.74 2.10
C LYS A 110 5.99 21.32 1.55
N GLN A 111 6.10 21.22 0.24
CA GLN A 111 6.44 19.97 -0.43
C GLN A 111 7.97 19.80 -0.49
N MET A 112 8.47 18.86 0.30
CA MET A 112 9.86 18.39 0.33
C MET A 112 10.00 17.20 -0.62
N ALA A 113 9.87 17.41 -1.93
CA ALA A 113 9.78 16.30 -2.89
C ALA A 113 10.96 15.33 -2.76
N ALA A 114 10.67 14.03 -2.77
CA ALA A 114 11.68 13.01 -2.56
C ALA A 114 12.61 12.88 -3.77
N PHE A 115 13.89 13.26 -3.63
CA PHE A 115 14.86 13.24 -4.73
C PHE A 115 15.08 11.82 -5.25
N LYS A 116 15.13 10.84 -4.33
CA LYS A 116 15.26 9.40 -4.61
C LYS A 116 14.20 8.82 -5.54
N THR A 117 13.09 9.51 -5.78
CA THR A 117 12.05 9.06 -6.70
C THR A 117 12.43 9.32 -8.16
N ASN A 118 13.19 10.36 -8.46
CA ASN A 118 13.76 10.59 -9.79
C ASN A 118 14.90 11.61 -9.69
N HIS A 119 16.12 11.14 -9.95
CA HIS A 119 17.37 11.88 -9.89
C HIS A 119 17.64 12.78 -11.11
N SER A 120 16.65 12.98 -12.01
CA SER A 120 16.80 13.92 -13.14
C SER A 120 17.05 15.35 -12.62
N LEU A 121 18.27 15.83 -12.84
CA LEU A 121 18.65 17.21 -12.50
C LEU A 121 17.85 18.25 -13.30
N ILE A 122 17.40 17.89 -14.52
CA ILE A 122 16.55 18.76 -15.35
C ILE A 122 15.19 18.94 -14.69
N LEU A 123 14.58 17.85 -14.19
CA LEU A 123 13.33 17.92 -13.43
C LEU A 123 13.50 18.74 -12.15
N GLN A 124 14.55 18.49 -11.37
CA GLN A 124 14.78 19.22 -10.12
C GLN A 124 15.08 20.71 -10.37
N TYR A 125 15.82 21.04 -11.43
CA TYR A 125 16.02 22.43 -11.84
C TYR A 125 14.73 23.09 -12.32
N ALA A 126 13.90 22.39 -13.09
CA ALA A 126 12.59 22.90 -13.52
C ALA A 126 11.66 23.21 -12.34
N ARG A 127 11.70 22.39 -11.28
CA ARG A 127 11.01 22.66 -10.01
C ARG A 127 11.51 23.94 -9.37
N LEU A 128 12.83 24.13 -9.28
CA LEU A 128 13.46 25.33 -8.71
C LEU A 128 13.16 26.59 -9.53
N ALA A 129 13.26 26.52 -10.85
CA ALA A 129 12.96 27.62 -11.77
C ALA A 129 11.49 28.03 -11.70
N SER A 130 10.59 27.06 -11.53
CA SER A 130 9.16 27.32 -11.36
C SER A 130 8.80 27.83 -9.96
N ARG A 131 9.58 27.46 -8.94
CA ARG A 131 9.36 27.79 -7.54
C ARG A 131 10.69 27.89 -6.79
N PRO A 132 11.23 29.10 -6.58
CA PRO A 132 12.54 29.31 -5.95
C PRO A 132 12.68 28.81 -4.50
N ASP A 133 11.56 28.59 -3.80
CA ASP A 133 11.48 28.05 -2.45
C ASP A 133 11.13 26.56 -2.40
N ALA A 134 11.16 25.85 -3.54
CA ALA A 134 10.89 24.41 -3.62
C ALA A 134 11.71 23.62 -2.60
N GLY A 135 11.02 22.76 -1.85
CA GLY A 135 11.63 21.85 -0.90
C GLY A 135 12.14 20.58 -1.56
N LEU A 136 13.14 19.96 -0.94
CA LEU A 136 13.69 18.68 -1.36
C LEU A 136 14.00 17.79 -0.16
N GLU A 137 13.56 16.54 -0.23
CA GLU A 137 14.02 15.50 0.67
C GLU A 137 15.16 14.71 0.03
N VAL A 138 16.21 14.49 0.81
CA VAL A 138 17.40 13.73 0.41
C VAL A 138 17.69 12.61 1.39
N ALA A 139 18.23 11.52 0.87
CA ALA A 139 18.53 10.30 1.61
C ALA A 139 20.04 9.98 1.67
N SER A 140 20.88 10.73 0.96
CA SER A 140 22.32 10.49 0.85
C SER A 140 23.14 11.76 0.62
N LEU A 141 24.44 11.71 0.90
CA LEU A 141 25.34 12.84 0.64
C LEU A 141 25.42 13.24 -0.85
N PRO A 142 25.48 12.32 -1.84
CA PRO A 142 25.43 12.71 -3.26
C PRO A 142 24.17 13.52 -3.62
N GLU A 143 23.01 13.19 -3.04
CA GLU A 143 21.79 13.97 -3.27
C GLU A 143 21.87 15.38 -2.66
N VAL A 144 22.48 15.55 -1.48
CA VAL A 144 22.78 16.88 -0.89
C VAL A 144 23.67 17.70 -1.82
N VAL A 145 24.72 17.06 -2.33
CA VAL A 145 25.69 17.66 -3.21
C VAL A 145 25.05 18.15 -4.51
N GLU A 146 24.30 17.28 -5.18
CA GLU A 146 23.66 17.57 -6.46
C GLU A 146 22.57 18.64 -6.30
N SER A 147 21.78 18.56 -5.22
CA SER A 147 20.74 19.56 -4.96
C SER A 147 21.29 20.97 -4.72
N CYS A 148 22.33 21.11 -3.89
CA CYS A 148 23.04 22.38 -3.73
C CYS A 148 23.68 22.85 -5.06
N SER A 149 24.23 21.91 -5.83
CA SER A 149 24.91 22.17 -7.11
C SER A 149 23.98 22.73 -8.18
N ILE A 150 22.73 22.29 -8.23
CA ILE A 150 21.71 22.84 -9.15
C ILE A 150 21.02 24.10 -8.60
N GLY A 151 21.30 24.50 -7.36
CA GLY A 151 20.88 25.77 -6.78
C GLY A 151 19.80 25.70 -5.70
N PHE A 152 19.44 24.51 -5.19
CA PHE A 152 18.56 24.45 -4.02
C PHE A 152 19.21 25.13 -2.82
N LYS A 153 18.44 25.96 -2.12
CA LYS A 153 18.90 26.57 -0.87
C LYS A 153 19.03 25.51 0.22
N PRO A 154 20.16 25.43 0.95
CA PRO A 154 20.36 24.41 1.98
C PRO A 154 19.28 24.35 3.06
N GLU A 155 18.65 25.49 3.40
CA GLU A 155 17.53 25.56 4.35
C GLU A 155 16.22 24.90 3.84
N ASN A 156 16.12 24.64 2.54
CA ASN A 156 15.00 23.96 1.89
C ASN A 156 15.25 22.46 1.69
N ILE A 157 16.35 21.92 2.25
CA ILE A 157 16.73 20.51 2.15
C ILE A 157 16.51 19.84 3.51
N VAL A 158 15.83 18.68 3.50
CA VAL A 158 15.73 17.78 4.66
C VAL A 158 16.44 16.47 4.38
N PHE A 159 17.37 16.09 5.26
CA PHE A 159 18.02 14.78 5.19
C PHE A 159 17.18 13.77 6.00
N ALA A 160 16.27 13.05 5.32
CA ALA A 160 15.25 12.26 6.00
C ALA A 160 15.67 10.80 6.31
N ASN A 161 16.83 10.36 5.83
CA ASN A 161 17.39 9.06 6.17
C ASN A 161 17.96 9.05 7.59
N THR A 162 17.30 8.31 8.49
CA THR A 162 17.61 8.23 9.92
C THR A 162 18.90 7.46 10.24
N THR A 163 19.55 6.89 9.24
CA THR A 163 20.78 6.08 9.43
C THR A 163 22.06 6.83 9.06
N ILE A 164 21.98 8.13 8.77
CA ILE A 164 23.10 9.01 8.40
C ILE A 164 24.39 8.74 9.20
N ASN A 165 25.52 8.67 8.51
CA ASN A 165 26.84 8.49 9.13
C ASN A 165 27.55 9.83 9.39
N GLU A 166 28.69 9.79 10.09
CA GLU A 166 29.45 10.99 10.49
C GLU A 166 29.89 11.82 9.28
N ARG A 167 30.41 11.17 8.23
CA ARG A 167 30.88 11.85 7.02
C ARG A 167 29.75 12.58 6.31
N GLU A 168 28.61 11.91 6.14
CA GLU A 168 27.43 12.50 5.52
C GLU A 168 26.97 13.72 6.32
N PHE A 169 26.79 13.56 7.64
CA PHE A 169 26.31 14.62 8.54
C PHE A 169 27.23 15.85 8.55
N VAL A 170 28.54 15.63 8.65
CA VAL A 170 29.51 16.73 8.74
C VAL A 170 29.56 17.50 7.42
N ILE A 171 29.70 16.81 6.28
CA ILE A 171 29.79 17.47 4.98
C ILE A 171 28.49 18.19 4.65
N SER A 172 27.32 17.60 4.91
CA SER A 172 26.04 18.28 4.69
C SER A 172 25.86 19.51 5.58
N CYS A 173 26.28 19.45 6.86
CA CYS A 173 26.31 20.61 7.75
C CYS A 173 27.24 21.71 7.24
N LYS A 174 28.43 21.36 6.75
CA LYS A 174 29.35 22.34 6.18
C LYS A 174 28.77 22.94 4.91
N LEU A 175 28.03 22.19 4.09
CA LEU A 175 27.30 22.72 2.94
C LEU A 175 26.12 23.63 3.34
N GLY A 176 25.62 23.54 4.58
CA GLY A 176 24.57 24.42 5.14
C GLY A 176 23.25 23.72 5.42
N VAL A 177 23.17 22.40 5.24
CA VAL A 177 21.97 21.61 5.52
C VAL A 177 21.94 21.29 7.01
N TYR A 178 20.86 21.71 7.69
CA TYR A 178 20.72 21.58 9.14
C TYR A 178 19.46 20.84 9.61
N THR A 179 18.63 20.34 8.68
CA THR A 179 17.41 19.62 9.01
C THR A 179 17.59 18.12 8.82
N TYR A 180 17.44 17.33 9.89
CA TYR A 180 17.72 15.90 9.89
C TYR A 180 16.64 15.09 10.60
N CYS A 181 16.29 13.95 10.02
CA CYS A 181 15.43 12.97 10.68
C CYS A 181 16.26 11.99 11.53
N PHE A 182 15.71 11.57 12.67
CA PHE A 182 16.28 10.51 13.52
C PHE A 182 15.16 9.63 14.07
N ASP A 183 15.49 8.39 14.46
CA ASP A 183 14.49 7.41 14.92
C ASP A 183 14.87 6.67 16.21
N ARG A 184 15.93 7.10 16.91
CA ARG A 184 16.35 6.47 18.16
C ARG A 184 17.23 7.37 19.02
N PRO A 185 17.20 7.21 20.36
CA PRO A 185 18.01 8.00 21.29
C PRO A 185 19.51 7.96 20.95
N ASN A 186 20.05 6.78 20.66
CA ASN A 186 21.47 6.63 20.35
C ASN A 186 21.88 7.44 19.11
N LYS A 187 21.03 7.49 18.08
CA LYS A 187 21.33 8.26 16.86
C LYS A 187 21.37 9.76 17.15
N LEU A 188 20.39 10.27 17.91
CA LEU A 188 20.37 11.67 18.33
C LEU A 188 21.62 12.02 19.15
N SER A 189 21.97 11.19 20.14
CA SER A 189 23.17 11.39 20.97
C SER A 189 24.44 11.46 20.13
N THR A 190 24.60 10.54 19.17
CA THR A 190 25.74 10.53 18.25
C THR A 190 25.79 11.78 17.37
N MET A 191 24.66 12.26 16.85
CA MET A 191 24.65 13.50 16.05
C MET A 191 25.02 14.74 16.88
N ILE A 192 24.60 14.80 18.14
CA ILE A 192 25.00 15.85 19.08
C ILE A 192 26.52 15.77 19.37
N GLU A 193 27.06 14.56 19.54
CA GLU A 193 28.50 14.35 19.70
C GLU A 193 29.28 14.81 18.47
N TRP A 194 28.83 14.48 17.27
CA TRP A 194 29.43 14.95 16.02
C TRP A 194 29.41 16.48 15.92
N CYS A 195 28.34 17.14 16.37
CA CYS A 195 28.30 18.59 16.42
C CYS A 195 29.43 19.16 17.30
N LYS A 196 29.63 18.56 18.48
CA LYS A 196 30.70 18.96 19.41
C LYS A 196 32.09 18.68 18.82
N LYS A 197 32.27 17.51 18.21
CA LYS A 197 33.55 17.05 17.65
C LYS A 197 34.02 17.90 16.46
N HIS A 198 33.09 18.38 15.63
CA HIS A 198 33.39 19.09 14.37
C HIS A 198 33.08 20.58 14.38
N ASP A 199 32.90 21.14 15.59
CA ASP A 199 32.58 22.56 15.82
C ASP A 199 31.39 23.04 14.96
N ILE A 200 30.30 22.28 15.02
CA ILE A 200 29.03 22.62 14.36
C ILE A 200 28.10 23.21 15.42
N ASP A 201 27.60 24.41 15.18
CA ASP A 201 26.67 25.04 16.12
C ASP A 201 25.34 24.25 16.16
N ARG A 202 25.14 23.53 17.27
CA ARG A 202 23.94 22.73 17.52
C ARG A 202 22.66 23.57 17.54
N LYS A 203 22.73 24.90 17.74
CA LYS A 203 21.55 25.79 17.71
C LYS A 203 20.93 25.89 16.32
N ASN A 204 21.70 25.62 15.27
CA ASN A 204 21.19 25.61 13.90
C ASN A 204 20.46 24.30 13.54
N MET A 205 20.61 23.24 14.34
CA MET A 205 20.05 21.93 14.03
C MET A 205 18.54 21.90 14.18
N ARG A 206 17.84 21.43 13.15
CA ARG A 206 16.41 21.12 13.16
C ARG A 206 16.24 19.60 13.15
N PHE A 207 16.10 19.00 14.32
CA PHE A 207 15.87 17.55 14.43
C PHE A 207 14.39 17.22 14.30
N ILE A 208 14.08 16.26 13.41
CA ILE A 208 12.74 15.74 13.17
C ILE A 208 12.69 14.28 13.65
N LEU A 209 11.78 13.99 14.58
CA LEU A 209 11.61 12.63 15.10
C LEU A 209 10.76 11.80 14.15
N ARG A 210 11.34 10.75 13.56
CA ARG A 210 10.61 9.82 12.71
C ARG A 210 9.83 8.80 13.55
N LEU A 211 8.54 8.68 13.28
CA LEU A 211 7.63 7.72 13.91
C LEU A 211 7.46 6.49 13.03
N ALA A 212 7.36 5.33 13.68
CA ALA A 212 7.00 4.10 12.99
C ALA A 212 5.50 4.11 12.66
N THR A 213 5.15 3.61 11.48
CA THR A 213 3.77 3.40 11.01
C THR A 213 3.49 1.89 10.93
N PRO A 214 3.46 1.18 12.06
CA PRO A 214 3.14 -0.24 12.06
C PRO A 214 1.74 -0.45 11.48
N TYR A 215 1.51 -1.60 10.84
CA TYR A 215 0.19 -2.01 10.34
C TYR A 215 -0.39 -1.21 9.16
N ALA A 216 0.39 -0.34 8.50
CA ALA A 216 -0.04 0.34 7.28
C ALA A 216 -0.37 -0.63 6.11
N GLY A 217 -0.02 -1.92 6.24
CA GLY A 217 -0.23 -2.92 5.18
C GLY A 217 0.55 -2.60 3.90
N ALA A 218 1.58 -1.75 4.00
CA ALA A 218 2.35 -1.31 2.85
C ALA A 218 3.12 -2.44 2.21
N SER A 219 3.01 -2.50 0.88
CA SER A 219 3.72 -3.49 0.06
C SER A 219 5.23 -3.32 0.16
N VAL A 220 5.70 -2.08 0.25
CA VAL A 220 7.08 -1.75 0.66
C VAL A 220 7.01 -1.05 2.01
N SER A 221 7.08 -1.86 3.07
CA SER A 221 7.06 -1.37 4.44
C SER A 221 8.34 -0.63 4.80
N MET A 222 8.19 0.58 5.32
CA MET A 222 9.27 1.36 5.92
C MET A 222 9.35 1.14 7.45
N GLY A 223 8.64 0.14 7.99
CA GLY A 223 8.51 -0.12 9.42
C GLY A 223 9.79 -0.56 10.15
N ARG A 224 10.90 -0.78 9.42
CA ARG A 224 12.24 -0.92 10.03
C ARG A 224 12.79 0.41 10.58
N PHE A 225 12.20 1.53 10.17
CA PHE A 225 12.58 2.88 10.58
C PHE A 225 11.47 3.52 11.41
N GLY A 226 11.88 4.47 12.26
CA GLY A 226 10.98 5.22 13.12
C GLY A 226 10.83 4.65 14.54
N VAL A 227 10.53 5.52 15.50
CA VAL A 227 10.26 5.11 16.89
C VAL A 227 8.86 4.52 16.96
N TYR A 228 8.77 3.29 17.45
CA TYR A 228 7.49 2.69 17.83
C TYR A 228 7.18 3.03 19.28
N ILE A 229 6.43 4.11 19.49
CA ILE A 229 6.20 4.71 20.81
C ILE A 229 5.52 3.73 21.78
N THR A 230 4.54 2.93 21.33
CA THR A 230 3.87 1.96 22.21
C THR A 230 4.75 0.77 22.56
N LYS A 231 5.57 0.26 21.64
CA LYS A 231 6.51 -0.84 21.91
C LYS A 231 7.72 -0.40 22.74
N ASN A 232 8.12 0.87 22.64
CA ASN A 232 9.29 1.39 23.34
C ASN A 232 9.03 2.78 23.95
N PRO A 233 8.18 2.88 25.00
CA PRO A 233 7.86 4.17 25.62
C PRO A 233 9.08 4.82 26.31
N LYS A 234 10.11 4.04 26.66
CA LYS A 234 11.37 4.54 27.24
C LYS A 234 12.17 5.35 26.22
N ALA A 235 12.11 5.00 24.93
CA ALA A 235 12.85 5.71 23.89
C ALA A 235 12.42 7.19 23.80
N LEU A 236 11.12 7.48 23.88
CA LEU A 236 10.63 8.86 23.85
C LEU A 236 11.20 9.68 25.03
N LYS A 237 11.14 9.12 26.25
CA LYS A 237 11.69 9.80 27.44
C LYS A 237 13.18 10.10 27.30
N GLN A 238 13.96 9.15 26.78
CA GLN A 238 15.39 9.33 26.54
C GLN A 238 15.67 10.42 25.49
N ILE A 239 14.90 10.46 24.40
CA ILE A 239 15.01 11.48 23.36
C ILE A 239 14.75 12.87 23.95
N LEU A 240 13.64 13.03 24.66
CA LEU A 240 13.25 14.31 25.27
C LEU A 240 14.27 14.79 26.30
N HIS A 241 14.82 13.88 27.09
CA HIS A 241 15.89 14.19 28.04
C HIS A 241 17.16 14.66 27.35
N LEU A 242 17.64 13.95 26.32
CA LEU A 242 18.82 14.33 25.54
C LEU A 242 18.68 15.73 24.90
N LEU A 243 17.49 16.02 24.36
CA LEU A 243 17.17 17.34 23.79
C LEU A 243 17.24 18.44 24.86
N HIS A 244 16.59 18.22 25.99
CA HIS A 244 16.57 19.16 27.12
C HIS A 244 17.98 19.43 27.68
N GLU A 245 18.76 18.37 27.95
CA GLU A 245 20.14 18.49 28.48
C GLU A 245 21.09 19.27 27.56
N ASN A 246 20.85 19.24 26.25
CA ASN A 246 21.70 19.93 25.27
C ASN A 246 21.11 21.29 24.82
N ALA A 247 20.00 21.73 25.41
CA ALA A 247 19.26 22.94 25.05
C ALA A 247 18.88 22.98 23.55
N ILE A 248 18.39 21.84 23.04
CA ILE A 248 17.92 21.67 21.67
C ILE A 248 16.41 21.45 21.71
N GLN A 249 15.66 22.19 20.89
CA GLN A 249 14.24 21.95 20.70
C GLN A 249 14.02 20.94 19.58
N LEU A 250 13.05 20.03 19.77
CA LEU A 250 12.58 19.18 18.68
C LEU A 250 11.87 20.06 17.66
N ALA A 251 12.36 20.08 16.42
CA ALA A 251 11.77 20.90 15.37
C ALA A 251 10.43 20.33 14.89
N GLY A 252 10.28 19.00 14.92
CA GLY A 252 9.05 18.36 14.52
C GLY A 252 9.09 16.85 14.55
N VAL A 253 8.10 16.26 13.89
CA VAL A 253 7.88 14.83 13.75
C VAL A 253 7.67 14.49 12.28
N SER A 254 8.09 13.30 11.87
CA SER A 254 7.81 12.77 10.53
C SER A 254 7.26 11.35 10.60
N PHE A 255 6.46 10.95 9.64
CA PHE A 255 6.10 9.54 9.45
C PHE A 255 6.02 9.22 7.95
N HIS A 256 6.02 7.93 7.60
CA HIS A 256 5.90 7.51 6.20
C HIS A 256 5.21 6.17 6.13
N ILE A 257 3.98 6.13 5.63
CA ILE A 257 3.12 4.93 5.67
C ILE A 257 3.63 3.79 4.77
N GLY A 258 4.47 4.10 3.79
CA GLY A 258 5.07 3.13 2.86
C GLY A 258 4.38 3.15 1.50
N ILE A 259 4.96 2.45 0.53
CA ILE A 259 4.39 2.34 -0.83
C ILE A 259 3.37 1.20 -0.84
N GLY A 260 2.19 1.44 -1.44
CA GLY A 260 1.10 0.47 -1.51
C GLY A 260 0.47 0.17 -0.16
N ALA A 261 0.36 1.18 0.72
CA ALA A 261 -0.36 1.08 1.98
C ALA A 261 -1.83 0.73 1.74
N SER A 262 -2.37 -0.19 2.53
CA SER A 262 -3.77 -0.64 2.47
C SER A 262 -4.55 -0.35 3.74
N ASN A 263 -3.90 0.25 4.74
CA ASN A 263 -4.53 0.65 6.00
C ASN A 263 -4.22 2.11 6.31
N PHE A 264 -5.26 2.94 6.29
CA PHE A 264 -5.15 4.39 6.49
C PHE A 264 -5.59 4.85 7.89
N PHE A 265 -6.08 3.96 8.76
CA PHE A 265 -6.19 4.25 10.21
C PHE A 265 -4.83 4.44 10.88
N VAL A 266 -3.75 4.06 10.18
CA VAL A 266 -2.39 4.41 10.59
C VAL A 266 -2.21 5.92 10.75
N TYR A 267 -2.97 6.75 10.03
CA TYR A 267 -2.97 8.20 10.24
C TYR A 267 -3.47 8.55 11.64
N ASP A 268 -4.65 8.05 12.05
CA ASP A 268 -5.18 8.31 13.40
C ASP A 268 -4.18 7.91 14.50
N ASN A 269 -3.61 6.71 14.37
CA ASN A 269 -2.65 6.19 15.35
C ASN A 269 -1.39 7.04 15.42
N VAL A 270 -0.86 7.45 14.27
CA VAL A 270 0.34 8.30 14.23
C VAL A 270 0.04 9.70 14.75
N PHE A 271 -1.08 10.32 14.38
CA PHE A 271 -1.46 11.64 14.89
C PHE A 271 -1.70 11.61 16.41
N SER A 272 -2.24 10.52 16.96
CA SER A 272 -2.31 10.30 18.41
C SER A 272 -0.92 10.27 19.05
N PHE A 273 0.07 9.62 18.43
CA PHE A 273 1.47 9.65 18.91
C PHE A 273 2.10 11.03 18.77
N ILE A 274 1.81 11.77 17.71
CA ILE A 274 2.26 13.17 17.54
C ILE A 274 1.74 14.02 18.70
N ALA A 275 0.45 13.95 19.01
CA ALA A 275 -0.13 14.66 20.13
C ALA A 275 0.52 14.26 21.48
N GLN A 276 0.79 12.96 21.68
CA GLN A 276 1.51 12.50 22.87
C GLN A 276 2.91 13.11 22.99
N ILE A 277 3.65 13.20 21.88
CA ILE A 277 5.00 13.80 21.85
C ILE A 277 4.91 15.29 22.14
N PHE A 278 3.95 16.00 21.55
CA PHE A 278 3.78 17.44 21.71
C PHE A 278 3.39 17.82 23.14
N ARG A 279 2.50 17.03 23.80
CA ARG A 279 2.23 17.17 25.23
C ARG A 279 3.50 16.97 26.06
N ALA A 280 4.28 15.93 25.76
CA ALA A 280 5.51 15.65 26.51
C ALA A 280 6.60 16.73 26.32
N THR A 281 6.72 17.34 25.14
CA THR A 281 7.62 18.49 24.93
C THR A 281 7.14 19.74 25.66
N GLN A 282 5.82 19.95 25.71
CA GLN A 282 5.23 21.08 26.43
C GLN A 282 5.45 20.93 27.94
N GLU A 283 5.24 19.73 28.49
CA GLU A 283 5.49 19.42 29.90
C GLU A 283 6.96 19.56 30.30
N LEU A 284 7.89 19.05 29.47
CA LEU A 284 9.32 19.01 29.83
C LEU A 284 10.06 20.32 29.51
N GLY A 285 9.74 20.96 28.39
CA GLY A 285 10.51 22.07 27.84
C GLY A 285 9.71 23.36 27.62
N ASN A 286 8.41 23.37 27.92
CA ASN A 286 7.51 24.49 27.70
C ASN A 286 7.51 25.01 26.25
N TYR A 287 7.56 24.09 25.28
CA TYR A 287 7.43 24.40 23.86
C TYR A 287 6.68 23.28 23.12
N ILE A 288 6.16 23.61 21.95
CA ILE A 288 5.49 22.68 21.04
C ILE A 288 6.27 22.68 19.73
N PRO A 289 6.66 21.52 19.16
CA PRO A 289 7.33 21.45 17.86
C PRO A 289 6.53 22.15 16.76
N ASP A 290 7.22 22.63 15.72
CA ASP A 290 6.60 23.41 14.64
C ASP A 290 6.18 22.56 13.45
N ILE A 291 6.88 21.46 13.19
CA ILE A 291 6.76 20.72 11.93
C ILE A 291 6.02 19.40 12.13
N VAL A 292 5.04 19.14 11.27
CA VAL A 292 4.44 17.81 11.07
C VAL A 292 4.71 17.40 9.62
N ASN A 293 5.67 16.51 9.43
CA ASN A 293 6.02 15.95 8.14
C ASN A 293 5.22 14.65 7.89
N ILE A 294 4.21 14.73 7.02
CA ILE A 294 3.33 13.62 6.67
C ILE A 294 3.97 12.59 5.73
N GLY A 295 5.21 12.83 5.31
CA GLY A 295 5.99 11.94 4.47
C GLY A 295 5.40 11.77 3.06
N GLY A 296 5.70 10.62 2.46
CA GLY A 296 5.19 10.19 1.16
C GLY A 296 4.30 8.94 1.30
N GLY A 297 4.20 8.18 0.21
CA GLY A 297 3.33 7.00 0.13
C GLY A 297 2.05 7.22 -0.67
N PHE A 298 1.80 8.45 -1.13
CA PHE A 298 0.78 8.72 -2.13
C PHE A 298 1.16 8.06 -3.46
N GLU A 299 0.17 7.45 -4.08
CA GLU A 299 0.35 6.64 -5.27
C GLU A 299 0.16 7.45 -6.55
N MET A 300 0.50 6.86 -7.69
CA MET A 300 0.48 7.57 -8.98
C MET A 300 -0.92 7.76 -9.56
N THR A 301 -1.80 6.78 -9.31
CA THR A 301 -3.10 6.64 -9.96
C THR A 301 -4.07 5.94 -9.02
N ASP A 302 -5.38 6.09 -9.25
CA ASP A 302 -6.42 5.35 -8.52
C ASP A 302 -6.66 3.93 -9.06
N ALA A 303 -6.11 3.61 -10.25
CA ALA A 303 -6.41 2.39 -11.00
C ALA A 303 -6.01 1.11 -10.25
N GLY A 304 -4.93 1.17 -9.47
CA GLY A 304 -4.44 0.04 -8.67
C GLY A 304 -5.30 -0.27 -7.43
N TYR A 305 -6.13 0.66 -6.96
CA TYR A 305 -6.54 0.71 -5.55
C TYR A 305 -7.99 0.31 -5.28
N ARG A 306 -8.84 0.31 -6.32
CA ARG A 306 -10.22 -0.21 -6.23
C ARG A 306 -10.26 -1.67 -5.76
N PHE A 307 -9.25 -2.45 -6.11
CA PHE A 307 -9.20 -3.89 -5.84
C PHE A 307 -8.75 -4.27 -4.41
N ARG A 308 -8.28 -3.35 -3.57
CA ARG A 308 -7.94 -3.65 -2.16
C ARG A 308 -8.78 -2.87 -1.13
N GLY A 309 -9.71 -2.03 -1.58
CA GLY A 309 -10.47 -1.12 -0.71
C GLY A 309 -9.56 -0.07 -0.06
N ASN A 310 -8.53 0.38 -0.80
CA ASN A 310 -7.61 1.41 -0.36
C ASN A 310 -8.21 2.79 -0.65
N LEU A 311 -7.99 3.75 0.25
CA LEU A 311 -8.42 5.14 0.08
C LEU A 311 -7.75 5.76 -1.15
N SER A 312 -8.52 6.49 -1.94
CA SER A 312 -7.99 7.34 -3.01
C SER A 312 -7.10 8.45 -2.43
N ILE A 313 -6.31 9.11 -3.28
CA ILE A 313 -5.37 10.14 -2.81
C ILE A 313 -6.11 11.29 -2.11
N ASP A 314 -7.26 11.72 -2.64
CA ASP A 314 -8.11 12.75 -2.05
C ASP A 314 -8.68 12.32 -0.68
N GLU A 315 -9.12 11.07 -0.53
CA GLU A 315 -9.60 10.55 0.75
C GLU A 315 -8.47 10.47 1.79
N GLN A 316 -7.27 10.07 1.38
CA GLN A 316 -6.09 10.09 2.25
C GLN A 316 -5.75 11.51 2.71
N ILE A 317 -5.76 12.47 1.79
CA ILE A 317 -5.47 13.88 2.10
C ILE A 317 -6.54 14.45 3.03
N SER A 318 -7.82 14.16 2.81
CA SER A 318 -8.92 14.60 3.67
C SER A 318 -8.82 14.00 5.09
N ARG A 319 -8.44 12.72 5.19
CA ARG A 319 -8.17 12.09 6.50
C ARG A 319 -7.02 12.77 7.24
N ILE A 320 -5.92 13.07 6.55
CA ILE A 320 -4.78 13.82 7.11
C ILE A 320 -5.23 15.21 7.56
N GLY A 321 -6.03 15.93 6.75
CA GLY A 321 -6.56 17.24 7.09
C GLY A 321 -7.43 17.24 8.35
N LYS A 322 -8.28 16.22 8.51
CA LYS A 322 -9.08 16.02 9.72
C LYS A 322 -8.22 15.80 10.96
N GLU A 323 -7.24 14.92 10.89
CA GLU A 323 -6.36 14.66 12.06
C GLU A 323 -5.44 15.85 12.35
N MET A 324 -5.00 16.58 11.33
CA MET A 324 -4.27 17.84 11.51
C MET A 324 -5.14 18.89 12.20
N SER A 325 -6.40 19.06 11.77
CA SER A 325 -7.32 20.03 12.38
C SER A 325 -7.54 19.76 13.87
N LYS A 326 -7.70 18.48 14.25
CA LYS A 326 -7.80 18.07 15.66
C LYS A 326 -6.52 18.39 16.44
N LEU A 327 -5.36 18.13 15.84
CA LEU A 327 -4.07 18.44 16.46
C LEU A 327 -3.92 19.95 16.68
N GLU A 328 -4.25 20.77 15.68
CA GLU A 328 -4.22 22.23 15.80
C GLU A 328 -5.18 22.77 16.86
N GLU A 329 -6.38 22.19 16.98
CA GLU A 329 -7.35 22.52 18.03
C GLU A 329 -6.84 22.15 19.43
N GLU A 330 -6.24 20.97 19.58
CA GLU A 330 -5.72 20.51 20.88
C GLU A 330 -4.64 21.44 21.44
N PHE A 331 -3.76 21.95 20.57
CA PHE A 331 -2.60 22.75 20.97
C PHE A 331 -2.77 24.26 20.77
N ASP A 332 -3.92 24.72 20.26
CA ASP A 332 -4.18 26.11 19.86
C ASP A 332 -3.02 26.68 19.03
N LYS A 333 -2.52 25.88 18.08
CA LYS A 333 -1.30 26.19 17.30
C LYS A 333 -1.45 25.72 15.86
N LYS A 334 -1.03 26.56 14.91
CA LYS A 334 -0.85 26.18 13.50
C LYS A 334 0.53 25.58 13.28
N PHE A 335 0.60 24.45 12.58
CA PHE A 335 1.85 23.73 12.31
C PHE A 335 2.37 23.98 10.89
N GLU A 336 3.67 23.83 10.70
CA GLU A 336 4.30 23.71 9.38
C GLU A 336 4.11 22.26 8.89
N VAL A 337 3.33 22.09 7.82
CA VAL A 337 3.02 20.75 7.28
C VAL A 337 3.97 20.45 6.13
N TRP A 338 4.80 19.44 6.29
CA TRP A 338 5.70 18.99 5.23
C TRP A 338 5.20 17.71 4.60
N SER A 339 5.44 17.53 3.31
CA SER A 339 5.26 16.23 2.66
C SER A 339 6.49 15.83 1.87
N GLU A 340 6.72 14.54 1.76
CA GLU A 340 7.83 13.93 1.00
C GLU A 340 7.28 13.22 -0.23
N VAL A 341 6.26 13.80 -0.88
CA VAL A 341 5.58 13.14 -2.00
C VAL A 341 6.55 13.01 -3.16
N GLY A 342 6.83 11.78 -3.57
CA GLY A 342 7.66 11.50 -4.73
C GLY A 342 6.83 10.87 -5.85
N GLN A 343 6.42 9.63 -5.61
CA GLN A 343 5.81 8.77 -6.61
C GLN A 343 4.57 9.40 -7.28
N ALA A 344 3.68 10.01 -6.49
CA ALA A 344 2.45 10.60 -7.02
C ALA A 344 2.68 11.75 -8.01
N TYR A 345 3.77 12.52 -7.89
CA TYR A 345 4.00 13.66 -8.79
C TYR A 345 4.72 13.25 -10.08
N VAL A 346 5.79 12.46 -9.98
CA VAL A 346 6.60 12.09 -11.16
C VAL A 346 6.10 10.82 -11.85
N GLY A 347 5.31 10.01 -11.15
CA GLY A 347 5.00 8.66 -11.58
C GLY A 347 4.33 8.57 -12.94
N THR A 348 3.22 9.28 -13.12
CA THR A 348 2.51 9.33 -14.42
C THR A 348 3.15 10.29 -15.41
N ALA A 349 4.25 10.94 -15.04
CA ALA A 349 4.90 11.95 -15.86
C ALA A 349 5.93 11.36 -16.82
N GLY A 350 6.03 10.05 -16.97
CA GLY A 350 6.97 9.49 -17.94
C GLY A 350 6.86 7.98 -18.12
N SER A 351 7.77 7.44 -18.91
CA SER A 351 7.83 6.01 -19.19
C SER A 351 9.25 5.56 -19.51
N VAL A 352 9.48 4.29 -19.23
CA VAL A 352 10.61 3.54 -19.81
C VAL A 352 10.10 2.74 -20.98
N VAL A 353 10.80 2.80 -22.10
CA VAL A 353 10.48 2.07 -23.32
C VAL A 353 11.58 1.06 -23.57
N VAL A 354 11.22 -0.21 -23.77
CA VAL A 354 12.18 -1.31 -23.95
C VAL A 354 11.79 -2.18 -25.13
N ARG A 355 12.77 -2.56 -25.95
CA ARG A 355 12.55 -3.43 -27.10
C ARG A 355 12.36 -4.89 -26.66
N VAL A 356 11.41 -5.58 -27.29
CA VAL A 356 11.31 -7.05 -27.25
C VAL A 356 12.13 -7.58 -28.42
N ASP A 357 13.24 -8.27 -28.13
CA ASP A 357 14.08 -8.84 -29.20
C ASP A 357 13.66 -10.26 -29.58
N TYR A 358 13.02 -10.97 -28.65
CA TYR A 358 12.58 -12.32 -28.87
C TYR A 358 11.31 -12.62 -28.08
N SER A 359 10.40 -13.36 -28.69
CA SER A 359 9.19 -13.86 -28.06
C SER A 359 8.98 -15.32 -28.46
N GLU A 360 8.65 -16.16 -27.49
CA GLU A 360 8.32 -17.56 -27.74
C GLU A 360 7.12 -18.02 -26.92
N ILE A 361 6.44 -19.04 -27.44
CA ILE A 361 5.36 -19.72 -26.73
C ILE A 361 5.86 -21.11 -26.37
N ARG A 362 5.87 -21.41 -25.08
CA ARG A 362 6.21 -22.74 -24.56
C ARG A 362 4.94 -23.47 -24.21
N GLU A 363 4.80 -24.69 -24.71
CA GLU A 363 3.76 -25.61 -24.23
C GLU A 363 4.15 -26.13 -22.85
N ASN A 364 3.21 -26.05 -21.90
CA ASN A 364 3.40 -26.54 -20.54
C ASN A 364 2.15 -27.29 -20.07
N PRO A 365 1.82 -28.43 -20.71
CA PRO A 365 0.66 -29.20 -20.31
C PRO A 365 0.87 -29.65 -18.85
N ASN A 366 -0.04 -29.24 -17.96
CA ASN A 366 -0.13 -29.64 -16.54
C ASN A 366 0.50 -28.73 -15.48
N ARG A 367 0.60 -27.41 -15.69
CA ARG A 367 1.06 -26.49 -14.63
C ARG A 367 -0.01 -25.48 -14.22
N VAL A 368 -0.22 -25.40 -12.90
CA VAL A 368 -0.92 -24.29 -12.26
C VAL A 368 0.07 -23.14 -12.08
N VAL A 369 -0.27 -21.96 -12.58
CA VAL A 369 0.57 -20.75 -12.51
C VAL A 369 -0.21 -19.60 -11.90
N SER A 370 0.49 -18.74 -11.16
CA SER A 370 -0.07 -17.49 -10.65
C SER A 370 -0.04 -16.42 -11.74
N VAL A 371 -1.19 -15.82 -12.03
CA VAL A 371 -1.33 -14.71 -12.99
C VAL A 371 -1.82 -13.45 -12.29
N SER A 372 -1.38 -12.29 -12.79
CA SER A 372 -2.00 -11.01 -12.44
C SER A 372 -3.40 -10.91 -13.04
N PRO A 373 -4.30 -10.10 -12.47
CA PRO A 373 -5.48 -9.65 -13.20
C PRO A 373 -5.05 -8.81 -14.41
N GLU A 374 -5.98 -8.63 -15.34
CA GLU A 374 -5.87 -7.60 -16.36
C GLU A 374 -5.96 -6.22 -15.69
N LEU A 375 -5.03 -5.34 -16.04
CA LEU A 375 -4.87 -4.03 -15.40
C LEU A 375 -4.60 -2.97 -16.47
N GLU A 376 -4.83 -1.72 -16.11
CA GLU A 376 -4.46 -0.60 -16.98
C GLU A 376 -2.94 -0.47 -17.07
N PRO A 377 -2.37 -0.13 -18.24
CA PRO A 377 -0.95 0.17 -18.38
C PRO A 377 -0.45 1.20 -17.37
N GLY A 378 0.73 0.97 -16.80
CA GLY A 378 1.30 1.78 -15.72
C GLY A 378 0.77 1.45 -14.33
N THR A 379 -0.14 0.48 -14.20
CA THR A 379 -0.58 0.00 -12.88
C THR A 379 0.49 -0.86 -12.22
N THR A 380 0.69 -0.65 -10.94
CA THR A 380 1.66 -1.34 -10.07
C THR A 380 1.19 -2.77 -9.76
N LEU A 381 1.90 -3.81 -10.22
CA LEU A 381 1.36 -5.19 -10.18
C LEU A 381 1.29 -5.84 -8.79
N TRP A 382 2.23 -5.53 -7.90
CA TRP A 382 2.33 -6.16 -6.56
C TRP A 382 1.17 -5.78 -5.62
N GLY A 383 0.47 -4.69 -5.96
CA GLY A 383 -0.73 -4.21 -5.28
C GLY A 383 -1.99 -5.01 -5.60
N HIS A 384 -1.92 -6.03 -6.47
CA HIS A 384 -3.09 -6.81 -6.88
C HIS A 384 -3.04 -8.26 -6.42
N PRO A 385 -4.20 -8.89 -6.11
CA PRO A 385 -4.23 -10.32 -5.87
C PRO A 385 -3.85 -11.08 -7.14
N SER A 386 -3.05 -12.14 -7.02
CA SER A 386 -2.83 -13.07 -8.12
C SER A 386 -3.87 -14.20 -8.07
N LYS A 387 -4.18 -14.79 -9.23
CA LYS A 387 -5.05 -15.97 -9.35
C LYS A 387 -4.25 -17.14 -9.86
N GLU A 388 -4.47 -18.32 -9.29
CA GLU A 388 -3.94 -19.56 -9.84
C GLU A 388 -4.80 -19.99 -11.03
N VAL A 389 -4.17 -20.22 -12.19
CA VAL A 389 -4.82 -20.69 -13.41
C VAL A 389 -4.08 -21.89 -13.98
N PHE A 390 -4.83 -22.78 -14.61
CA PHE A 390 -4.24 -23.87 -15.38
C PHE A 390 -3.82 -23.33 -16.75
N ALA A 391 -2.51 -23.29 -17.01
CA ALA A 391 -1.97 -22.73 -18.24
C ALA A 391 -1.28 -23.84 -19.05
N VAL A 392 -1.88 -24.18 -20.19
CA VAL A 392 -1.29 -25.14 -21.15
C VAL A 392 -0.17 -24.51 -21.99
N ARG A 393 -0.10 -23.18 -22.03
CA ARG A 393 0.89 -22.39 -22.77
C ARG A 393 1.36 -21.22 -21.91
N GLU A 394 2.63 -20.88 -22.03
CA GLU A 394 3.26 -19.72 -21.40
C GLU A 394 4.08 -18.95 -22.44
N GLN A 395 3.93 -17.63 -22.48
CA GLN A 395 4.68 -16.76 -23.39
C GLN A 395 5.92 -16.22 -22.66
N HIS A 396 7.08 -16.30 -23.31
CA HIS A 396 8.35 -15.78 -22.78
C HIS A 396 8.80 -14.65 -23.70
N LEU A 397 8.98 -13.46 -23.14
CA LEU A 397 9.53 -12.30 -23.84
C LEU A 397 10.95 -12.05 -23.33
N ILE A 398 11.90 -11.88 -24.23
CA ILE A 398 13.26 -11.43 -23.92
C ILE A 398 13.38 -9.98 -24.38
N THR A 399 13.73 -9.11 -23.44
CA THR A 399 13.82 -7.67 -23.63
C THR A 399 15.23 -7.18 -23.35
N GLN A 400 15.57 -6.01 -23.89
CA GLN A 400 16.88 -5.37 -23.69
C GLN A 400 17.14 -4.92 -22.25
N ALA A 401 16.12 -4.92 -21.40
CA ALA A 401 16.22 -4.46 -20.03
C ALA A 401 15.39 -5.33 -19.11
N GLY A 402 16.03 -5.91 -18.10
CA GLY A 402 15.40 -6.75 -17.09
C GLY A 402 15.42 -6.14 -15.70
N ASP A 403 15.26 -7.01 -14.70
CA ASP A 403 15.27 -6.63 -13.29
C ASP A 403 16.61 -5.97 -12.89
N TRP A 404 17.72 -6.50 -13.41
CA TRP A 404 19.05 -5.93 -13.16
C TRP A 404 19.23 -4.53 -13.76
N THR A 405 18.54 -4.23 -14.85
CA THR A 405 18.61 -2.93 -15.51
C THR A 405 17.94 -1.83 -14.68
N PHE A 406 16.83 -2.15 -14.01
CA PHE A 406 16.01 -1.16 -13.31
C PHE A 406 16.00 -1.29 -11.78
N GLY A 407 16.83 -2.18 -11.21
CA GLY A 407 17.21 -2.25 -9.79
C GLY A 407 16.07 -2.48 -8.78
N ILE A 408 15.22 -1.46 -8.61
CA ILE A 408 14.06 -1.46 -7.71
C ILE A 408 12.80 -2.08 -8.34
N VAL A 409 12.79 -2.29 -9.66
CA VAL A 409 11.62 -2.82 -10.41
C VAL A 409 11.19 -4.21 -9.94
N ARG A 410 12.05 -5.02 -9.31
CA ARG A 410 11.63 -6.23 -8.57
C ARG A 410 10.49 -6.00 -7.57
N HIS A 411 10.38 -4.80 -7.03
CA HIS A 411 9.32 -4.38 -6.13
C HIS A 411 8.32 -3.46 -6.82
N LEU A 412 8.66 -2.96 -8.00
CA LEU A 412 7.94 -1.92 -8.72
C LEU A 412 7.51 -2.28 -10.16
N THR A 413 7.22 -3.55 -10.50
CA THR A 413 6.78 -3.95 -11.85
C THR A 413 5.45 -3.31 -12.29
N MET A 414 5.45 -2.64 -13.44
CA MET A 414 4.25 -2.05 -14.06
C MET A 414 3.59 -3.02 -15.03
N TYR A 415 2.26 -2.97 -15.13
CA TYR A 415 1.54 -3.55 -16.27
C TYR A 415 1.93 -2.79 -17.55
N PRO A 416 2.47 -3.45 -18.59
CA PRO A 416 3.04 -2.75 -19.74
C PRO A 416 1.98 -2.37 -20.78
N GLU A 417 2.22 -1.26 -21.45
CA GLU A 417 1.63 -0.99 -22.77
C GLU A 417 2.48 -1.67 -23.85
N ILE A 418 1.86 -2.24 -24.89
CA ILE A 418 2.58 -2.92 -25.98
C ILE A 418 2.37 -2.17 -27.30
N TRP A 419 3.47 -1.96 -28.02
CA TRP A 419 3.49 -1.41 -29.37
C TRP A 419 4.07 -2.42 -30.35
N HIS A 420 3.57 -2.38 -31.58
CA HIS A 420 4.14 -3.06 -32.73
C HIS A 420 4.76 -2.02 -33.66
N ILE A 421 6.04 -2.18 -33.98
CA ILE A 421 6.79 -1.27 -34.84
C ILE A 421 7.10 -2.00 -36.15
N SER A 422 6.62 -1.45 -37.27
CA SER A 422 6.84 -1.97 -38.62
C SER A 422 7.21 -0.86 -39.59
N ASP A 423 7.40 -1.22 -40.87
CA ASP A 423 7.62 -0.25 -41.95
C ASP A 423 6.42 0.71 -42.12
N ASP A 424 5.22 0.29 -41.69
CA ASP A 424 3.99 1.08 -41.79
C ASP A 424 3.81 2.07 -40.62
N GLY A 425 4.67 1.99 -39.58
CA GLY A 425 4.67 2.90 -38.44
C GLY A 425 4.68 2.19 -37.08
N ALA A 426 4.32 2.96 -36.04
CA ALA A 426 4.16 2.49 -34.67
C ALA A 426 2.67 2.35 -34.33
N GLU A 427 2.24 1.14 -33.98
CA GLU A 427 0.84 0.84 -33.64
C GLU A 427 0.73 0.31 -32.21
N LYS A 428 -0.09 0.96 -31.38
CA LYS A 428 -0.42 0.45 -30.04
C LYS A 428 -1.35 -0.76 -30.16
N ILE A 429 -1.05 -1.82 -29.43
CA ILE A 429 -1.85 -3.04 -29.44
C ILE A 429 -3.05 -2.91 -28.49
N ASP A 430 -4.26 -3.11 -29.01
CA ASP A 430 -5.46 -3.34 -28.22
C ASP A 430 -5.54 -4.81 -27.73
N PHE A 431 -5.90 -4.97 -26.46
CA PHE A 431 -5.97 -6.26 -25.76
C PHE A 431 -7.37 -6.86 -25.87
N SER A 432 -8.41 -6.05 -26.09
CA SER A 432 -9.83 -6.39 -25.95
C SER A 432 -10.31 -7.58 -26.78
N SER A 433 -9.65 -7.85 -27.91
CA SER A 433 -10.05 -8.88 -28.88
C SER A 433 -9.02 -10.01 -29.06
N LYS A 434 -8.03 -10.11 -28.18
CA LYS A 434 -6.87 -11.01 -28.36
C LYS A 434 -6.84 -12.15 -27.37
N GLU A 435 -6.29 -13.29 -27.80
CA GLU A 435 -5.98 -14.40 -26.92
C GLU A 435 -4.93 -13.96 -25.89
N MET A 436 -5.27 -14.02 -24.60
CA MET A 436 -4.38 -13.65 -23.50
C MET A 436 -3.60 -14.88 -23.01
N ILE A 437 -2.27 -14.75 -22.94
CA ILE A 437 -1.36 -15.81 -22.53
C ILE A 437 -0.59 -15.35 -21.26
N PRO A 438 -0.49 -16.20 -20.22
CA PRO A 438 0.42 -15.97 -19.10
C PRO A 438 1.84 -15.73 -19.59
N THR A 439 2.38 -14.54 -19.30
CA THR A 439 3.64 -14.07 -19.87
C THR A 439 4.70 -13.81 -18.79
N LEU A 440 5.91 -14.30 -19.04
CA LEU A 440 7.13 -13.93 -18.34
C LEU A 440 7.99 -13.03 -19.23
N ILE A 441 8.54 -11.96 -18.64
CA ILE A 441 9.36 -10.96 -19.32
C ILE A 441 10.74 -10.99 -18.69
N PHE A 442 11.72 -11.44 -19.45
CA PHE A 442 13.11 -11.56 -19.06
C PHE A 442 13.92 -10.39 -19.61
N GLY A 443 14.96 -10.00 -18.88
CA GLY A 443 16.08 -9.25 -19.44
C GLY A 443 17.05 -10.14 -20.20
N LYS A 444 18.13 -9.53 -20.68
CA LYS A 444 19.17 -10.19 -21.49
C LYS A 444 20.36 -10.68 -20.69
N THR A 445 20.35 -10.52 -19.38
CA THR A 445 21.52 -10.93 -18.59
C THR A 445 21.63 -12.46 -18.57
N CYS A 446 22.80 -12.97 -18.14
CA CYS A 446 23.04 -14.41 -18.02
C CYS A 446 22.40 -15.02 -16.76
N ASP A 447 21.75 -14.20 -15.93
CA ASP A 447 21.08 -14.61 -14.70
C ASP A 447 19.61 -14.94 -14.99
N SER A 448 19.20 -16.16 -14.64
CA SER A 448 17.82 -16.63 -14.83
C SER A 448 16.80 -15.91 -13.94
N THR A 449 17.26 -15.12 -12.95
CA THR A 449 16.40 -14.34 -12.06
C THR A 449 16.06 -12.95 -12.59
N ASP A 450 16.66 -12.57 -13.73
CA ASP A 450 16.47 -11.30 -14.44
C ASP A 450 15.10 -11.23 -15.13
N ILE A 451 14.06 -11.16 -14.30
CA ILE A 451 12.65 -11.23 -14.72
C ILE A 451 11.96 -9.98 -14.19
N LEU A 452 11.37 -9.19 -15.08
CA LEU A 452 10.64 -7.98 -14.70
C LEU A 452 9.40 -8.30 -13.87
N ASN A 453 8.80 -9.47 -14.05
CA ASN A 453 7.60 -9.91 -13.32
C ASN A 453 7.79 -9.85 -11.79
N PRO A 454 6.75 -9.42 -11.05
CA PRO A 454 6.81 -9.43 -9.60
C PRO A 454 6.83 -10.87 -9.08
N LYS A 455 7.43 -11.07 -7.91
CA LYS A 455 7.56 -12.38 -7.27
C LYS A 455 6.76 -12.41 -5.96
N ARG A 456 6.04 -13.51 -5.72
CA ARG A 456 5.38 -13.83 -4.44
C ARG A 456 5.90 -15.17 -3.96
N ASP A 457 6.42 -15.24 -2.73
CA ASP A 457 7.07 -16.43 -2.18
C ASP A 457 8.15 -17.00 -3.11
N SER A 458 8.96 -16.11 -3.70
CA SER A 458 9.99 -16.40 -4.71
C SER A 458 9.49 -17.00 -6.04
N ARG A 459 8.17 -17.05 -6.28
CA ARG A 459 7.58 -17.49 -7.55
C ARG A 459 7.12 -16.28 -8.37
N PRO A 460 7.47 -16.18 -9.67
CA PRO A 460 7.04 -15.06 -10.50
C PRO A 460 5.54 -15.15 -10.79
N ILE A 461 4.86 -14.01 -10.69
CA ILE A 461 3.48 -13.82 -11.11
C ILE A 461 3.50 -13.45 -12.60
N ARG A 462 2.81 -14.24 -13.42
CA ARG A 462 2.74 -14.01 -14.87
C ARG A 462 1.83 -12.84 -15.16
N ILE A 463 2.22 -12.01 -16.11
CA ILE A 463 1.36 -10.93 -16.61
C ILE A 463 0.51 -11.53 -17.74
N LEU A 464 -0.81 -11.36 -17.69
CA LEU A 464 -1.65 -11.73 -18.83
C LEU A 464 -1.43 -10.70 -19.94
N LEU A 465 -0.84 -11.11 -21.05
CA LEU A 465 -0.61 -10.27 -22.23
C LEU A 465 -1.18 -10.97 -23.48
N PRO A 466 -1.53 -10.22 -24.54
CA PRO A 466 -1.93 -10.83 -25.78
C PRO A 466 -0.81 -11.70 -26.35
N LYS A 467 -1.20 -12.76 -27.07
CA LYS A 467 -0.27 -13.53 -27.89
C LYS A 467 0.47 -12.59 -28.86
N LEU A 468 1.79 -12.56 -28.76
CA LEU A 468 2.64 -11.78 -29.66
C LEU A 468 3.11 -12.70 -30.80
N ASP A 469 2.52 -12.53 -31.98
CA ASP A 469 2.84 -13.35 -33.16
C ASP A 469 4.16 -12.88 -33.79
N THR A 470 5.16 -13.75 -33.79
CA THR A 470 6.49 -13.53 -34.41
C THR A 470 6.46 -13.43 -35.93
N ASP A 471 5.35 -13.84 -36.55
CA ASP A 471 5.20 -13.89 -38.01
C ASP A 471 4.85 -12.53 -38.63
N LYS A 472 4.53 -11.52 -37.80
CA LYS A 472 4.33 -10.15 -38.25
C LYS A 472 5.69 -9.49 -38.54
N LYS A 473 5.82 -8.86 -39.71
CA LYS A 473 6.98 -8.02 -40.04
C LYS A 473 7.06 -6.86 -39.04
N GLY A 474 8.18 -6.76 -38.34
CA GLY A 474 8.39 -5.72 -37.33
C GLY A 474 8.98 -6.29 -36.03
N PHE A 475 8.83 -5.53 -34.95
CA PHE A 475 9.16 -5.97 -33.59
C PHE A 475 8.19 -5.37 -32.58
N PHE A 476 8.14 -5.94 -31.39
CA PHE A 476 7.32 -5.43 -30.29
C PHE A 476 8.15 -4.57 -29.35
N VAL A 477 7.48 -3.62 -28.71
CA VAL A 477 8.05 -2.73 -27.70
C VAL A 477 7.15 -2.75 -26.48
N LEU A 478 7.75 -2.83 -25.30
CA LEU A 478 7.05 -2.66 -24.03
C LEU A 478 7.31 -1.23 -23.53
N ARG A 479 6.23 -0.52 -23.22
CA ARG A 479 6.30 0.77 -22.55
C ARG A 479 5.80 0.60 -21.12
N LEU A 480 6.72 0.76 -20.18
CA LEU A 480 6.45 0.79 -18.75
C LEU A 480 6.05 2.23 -18.40
N CYS A 481 4.76 2.47 -18.24
CA CYS A 481 4.15 3.80 -18.07
C CYS A 481 4.38 4.42 -16.67
N SER A 482 5.63 4.49 -16.23
CA SER A 482 6.04 5.10 -14.97
C SER A 482 7.44 5.71 -15.09
N ALA A 483 7.69 6.83 -14.41
CA ALA A 483 9.02 7.43 -14.26
C ALA A 483 9.55 7.43 -12.82
N ALA A 484 8.79 6.94 -11.84
CA ALA A 484 9.28 6.89 -10.46
C ALA A 484 10.21 5.69 -10.25
N TYR A 485 11.38 5.98 -9.70
CA TYR A 485 12.44 5.06 -9.33
C TYR A 485 13.05 4.28 -10.51
N MET A 486 12.66 4.60 -11.74
CA MET A 486 13.07 3.87 -12.92
C MET A 486 14.50 4.22 -13.36
N ASP A 487 15.05 5.33 -12.88
CA ASP A 487 16.43 5.78 -13.09
C ASP A 487 17.42 5.17 -12.08
N THR A 488 16.94 4.31 -11.17
CA THR A 488 17.78 3.58 -10.21
C THR A 488 18.24 2.23 -10.79
N GLY A 489 19.32 2.24 -11.57
CA GLY A 489 19.85 1.04 -12.25
C GLY A 489 20.92 0.28 -11.48
N GLY A 490 20.88 -1.05 -11.58
CA GLY A 490 22.05 -1.88 -11.31
C GLY A 490 22.98 -1.91 -12.52
N GLU A 491 24.21 -2.40 -12.33
CA GLU A 491 25.16 -2.68 -13.41
C GLU A 491 25.53 -4.17 -13.33
N PHE A 492 24.81 -5.01 -14.07
CA PHE A 492 25.13 -6.43 -14.22
C PHE A 492 25.21 -6.78 -15.71
N ASN A 493 26.24 -7.51 -16.13
CA ASN A 493 26.58 -7.73 -17.55
C ASN A 493 26.71 -6.44 -18.37
N TRP A 494 27.11 -5.32 -17.75
CA TRP A 494 27.13 -3.99 -18.37
C TRP A 494 25.76 -3.53 -18.91
N GLN A 495 24.68 -4.15 -18.44
CA GLN A 495 23.32 -3.68 -18.68
C GLN A 495 22.91 -2.81 -17.50
N SER A 496 22.56 -1.57 -17.79
CA SER A 496 22.12 -0.60 -16.80
C SER A 496 21.18 0.41 -17.46
N SER A 497 20.21 0.88 -16.69
CA SER A 497 19.35 1.99 -17.10
C SER A 497 20.13 3.24 -17.44
N THR A 498 21.30 3.44 -16.82
CA THR A 498 22.16 4.61 -17.03
C THR A 498 22.72 4.70 -18.45
N ASN A 499 22.67 3.62 -19.23
CA ASN A 499 23.11 3.57 -20.62
C ASN A 499 21.99 3.93 -21.63
N LEU A 500 20.75 4.07 -21.18
CA LEU A 500 19.64 4.44 -22.05
C LEU A 500 19.56 5.97 -22.20
N PRO A 501 19.30 6.49 -23.41
CA PRO A 501 19.08 7.92 -23.58
C PRO A 501 17.81 8.37 -22.84
N VAL A 502 17.83 9.58 -22.30
CA VAL A 502 16.76 10.18 -21.51
C VAL A 502 16.26 11.44 -22.21
N TYR A 503 14.97 11.45 -22.53
CA TYR A 503 14.29 12.53 -23.22
C TYR A 503 13.37 13.27 -22.25
N HIS A 504 13.45 14.59 -22.24
CA HIS A 504 12.66 15.49 -21.40
C HIS A 504 11.75 16.35 -22.27
N CYS A 505 10.44 16.19 -22.11
CA CYS A 505 9.43 16.99 -22.82
C CYS A 505 9.10 18.25 -22.00
N LEU A 506 9.03 19.39 -22.69
CA LEU A 506 8.64 20.68 -22.08
C LEU A 506 7.41 21.33 -22.73
N ALA A 507 6.81 20.71 -23.76
CA ALA A 507 5.56 21.21 -24.35
C ALA A 507 4.33 20.75 -23.54
N GLU A 508 3.21 21.47 -23.70
CA GLU A 508 1.94 21.09 -23.05
C GLU A 508 1.53 19.66 -23.38
N SER A 509 1.00 18.98 -22.37
CA SER A 509 0.64 17.58 -22.47
C SER A 509 -0.67 17.45 -23.28
N ASP A 510 -0.65 16.70 -24.38
CA ASP A 510 -1.85 16.44 -25.20
C ASP A 510 -2.83 15.50 -24.46
N LYS A 511 -3.80 16.05 -23.72
CA LYS A 511 -4.65 15.31 -22.76
C LYS A 511 -5.42 14.13 -23.37
N GLN A 512 -5.59 14.07 -24.69
CA GLN A 512 -6.37 13.03 -25.37
C GLN A 512 -5.54 11.81 -25.84
N ASN A 513 -4.22 11.93 -26.02
CA ASN A 513 -3.39 10.93 -26.70
C ASN A 513 -2.39 10.18 -25.79
N GLN A 514 -2.58 10.25 -24.47
CA GLN A 514 -1.48 10.00 -23.54
C GLN A 514 -1.36 8.55 -23.01
N GLY A 515 -2.43 7.76 -23.02
CA GLY A 515 -2.41 6.39 -22.50
C GLY A 515 -2.10 6.26 -21.00
N TYR A 516 -2.05 7.38 -20.26
CA TYR A 516 -1.79 7.41 -18.81
C TYR A 516 -3.07 7.73 -18.03
N PRO A 517 -3.29 7.13 -16.86
CA PRO A 517 -4.37 7.54 -15.97
C PRO A 517 -4.19 9.00 -15.52
N ILE A 518 -5.28 9.77 -15.52
CA ILE A 518 -5.31 11.16 -15.04
C ILE A 518 -5.36 11.13 -13.50
N SER A 519 -4.58 12.00 -12.85
CA SER A 519 -4.66 12.21 -11.39
C SER A 519 -6.08 12.58 -10.96
N VAL A 520 -6.61 11.88 -9.97
CA VAL A 520 -7.99 12.09 -9.48
C VAL A 520 -8.19 13.46 -8.83
N LEU A 521 -7.10 14.09 -8.42
CA LEU A 521 -7.08 15.46 -7.90
C LEU A 521 -7.42 16.53 -8.97
N ASN A 522 -7.46 16.17 -10.25
CA ASN A 522 -7.83 17.06 -11.35
C ASN A 522 -9.31 16.95 -11.79
N ARG A 523 -10.17 16.27 -11.02
CA ARG A 523 -11.62 16.22 -11.29
C ARG A 523 -12.32 17.51 -10.79
N PRO A 524 -13.32 18.05 -11.51
CA PRO A 524 -14.14 19.16 -11.02
C PRO A 524 -14.89 18.76 -9.73
N ALA A 525 -15.07 19.72 -8.82
CA ALA A 525 -15.68 19.51 -7.51
C ALA A 525 -16.96 20.34 -7.35
N ASP A 526 -18.11 19.67 -7.44
CA ASP A 526 -19.47 20.18 -7.14
C ASP A 526 -20.11 19.10 -6.24
N GLU A 527 -20.86 19.29 -5.14
CA GLU A 527 -21.70 20.36 -4.60
C GLU A 527 -22.03 20.02 -3.12
N LYS A 528 -22.46 21.01 -2.31
CA LYS A 528 -22.91 20.85 -0.90
C LYS A 528 -24.40 20.50 -0.81
N SER A 529 -24.77 19.77 0.26
CA SER A 529 -26.06 19.12 0.52
C SER A 529 -27.25 20.04 0.89
N GLU A 530 -28.41 19.78 0.30
CA GLU A 530 -29.76 20.09 0.80
C GLU A 530 -30.44 18.82 1.36
N ASP A 531 -31.57 18.93 2.07
CA ASP A 531 -32.27 17.82 2.72
C ASP A 531 -32.66 16.67 1.75
N ILE A 532 -32.02 15.51 1.94
CA ILE A 532 -32.04 14.37 1.00
C ILE A 532 -33.10 13.32 1.40
N GLU A 533 -33.98 12.94 0.45
CA GLU A 533 -34.72 11.67 0.50
C GLU A 533 -33.79 10.49 0.15
N TRP A 534 -33.94 9.34 0.82
CA TRP A 534 -33.02 8.20 0.68
C TRP A 534 -33.68 6.98 0.02
N GLU A 535 -32.88 6.26 -0.78
CA GLU A 535 -33.18 4.94 -1.34
C GLU A 535 -32.17 3.91 -0.81
N TYR A 536 -32.54 2.62 -0.85
CA TYR A 536 -31.71 1.54 -0.33
C TYR A 536 -31.45 0.49 -1.40
N HIS A 537 -30.17 0.30 -1.75
CA HIS A 537 -29.76 -0.59 -2.82
C HIS A 537 -28.92 -1.73 -2.25
N ASP A 538 -29.24 -2.96 -2.65
CA ASP A 538 -28.45 -4.13 -2.26
C ASP A 538 -27.48 -4.50 -3.39
N ARG A 539 -26.21 -4.74 -3.05
CA ARG A 539 -25.16 -5.11 -4.00
C ARG A 539 -24.36 -6.27 -3.46
N VAL A 540 -23.81 -7.08 -4.37
CA VAL A 540 -22.84 -8.11 -3.98
C VAL A 540 -21.61 -7.38 -3.45
N LEU A 541 -21.07 -7.81 -2.30
CA LEU A 541 -19.83 -7.29 -1.73
C LEU A 541 -18.65 -7.78 -2.57
N ARG A 542 -18.44 -7.14 -3.72
CA ARG A 542 -17.37 -7.41 -4.68
C ARG A 542 -16.73 -6.12 -5.16
N ARG A 543 -15.44 -6.19 -5.47
CA ARG A 543 -14.59 -5.03 -5.77
C ARG A 543 -14.98 -4.23 -7.01
N ASN A 544 -15.72 -4.84 -7.93
CA ASN A 544 -16.24 -4.23 -9.14
C ASN A 544 -17.67 -3.68 -9.02
N ALA A 545 -18.35 -3.96 -7.90
CA ALA A 545 -19.74 -3.57 -7.68
C ALA A 545 -19.89 -2.37 -6.72
N LEU A 546 -18.80 -1.97 -6.07
CA LEU A 546 -18.78 -0.98 -4.98
C LEU A 546 -17.57 -0.05 -5.10
N THR A 547 -17.67 1.13 -4.51
CA THR A 547 -16.51 2.03 -4.37
C THR A 547 -15.54 1.53 -3.29
N SER A 548 -14.30 2.04 -3.29
CA SER A 548 -13.31 1.72 -2.25
C SER A 548 -13.82 2.06 -0.85
N ASP A 549 -14.40 3.24 -0.69
CA ASP A 549 -15.02 3.70 0.55
C ASP A 549 -16.17 2.78 0.99
N GLN A 550 -17.04 2.35 0.08
CA GLN A 550 -18.11 1.40 0.43
C GLN A 550 -17.56 0.04 0.88
N ILE A 551 -16.56 -0.50 0.18
CA ILE A 551 -15.91 -1.74 0.60
C ILE A 551 -15.28 -1.57 1.99
N HIS A 552 -14.62 -0.43 2.21
CA HIS A 552 -14.02 -0.08 3.47
C HIS A 552 -15.06 0.03 4.60
N GLN A 553 -16.15 0.77 4.40
CA GLN A 553 -17.25 0.90 5.35
C GLN A 553 -17.88 -0.47 5.65
N ALA A 554 -18.04 -1.34 4.66
CA ALA A 554 -18.52 -2.71 4.88
C ALA A 554 -17.57 -3.52 5.77
N LYS A 555 -16.25 -3.44 5.54
CA LYS A 555 -15.24 -4.10 6.39
C LYS A 555 -15.26 -3.58 7.82
N CYS A 556 -15.32 -2.25 8.01
CA CYS A 556 -15.43 -1.62 9.32
C CYS A 556 -16.67 -2.13 10.04
N LEU A 557 -17.84 -2.08 9.37
CA LEU A 557 -19.10 -2.50 9.93
C LEU A 557 -19.09 -3.98 10.37
N ILE A 558 -18.47 -4.87 9.58
CA ILE A 558 -18.36 -6.29 9.93
C ILE A 558 -17.38 -6.51 11.08
N ALA A 559 -16.25 -5.80 11.11
CA ALA A 559 -15.26 -5.91 12.18
C ALA A 559 -15.76 -5.36 13.52
N GLU A 560 -16.53 -4.27 13.51
CA GLU A 560 -17.16 -3.67 14.69
C GLU A 560 -17.99 -4.67 15.52
N GLN A 561 -18.56 -5.68 14.88
CA GLN A 561 -19.32 -6.72 15.59
C GLN A 561 -18.51 -7.55 16.59
N PHE A 562 -17.22 -7.68 16.33
CA PHE A 562 -16.30 -8.43 17.17
C PHE A 562 -15.66 -7.52 18.21
N VAL A 563 -15.45 -6.25 17.87
CA VAL A 563 -14.77 -5.24 18.68
C VAL A 563 -15.70 -4.61 19.72
N ASN A 564 -16.97 -4.34 19.38
CA ASN A 564 -17.97 -3.79 20.31
C ASN A 564 -18.46 -4.78 21.38
N ARG A 565 -17.76 -5.91 21.58
CA ARG A 565 -18.07 -6.92 22.60
C ARG A 565 -17.39 -6.56 23.90
N GLU A 566 -17.89 -5.50 24.51
CA GLU A 566 -17.33 -4.86 25.69
C GLU A 566 -17.01 -5.86 26.81
N GLN A 567 -17.85 -6.88 27.06
CA GLN A 567 -17.56 -7.87 28.12
C GLN A 567 -16.35 -8.76 27.80
N MET A 568 -16.16 -9.16 26.54
CA MET A 568 -15.02 -9.98 26.13
C MET A 568 -13.74 -9.16 26.11
N ILE A 569 -13.79 -7.94 25.55
CA ILE A 569 -12.65 -7.02 25.50
C ILE A 569 -12.27 -6.53 26.90
N SER A 570 -13.25 -6.22 27.76
CA SER A 570 -13.04 -5.84 29.16
C SER A 570 -12.49 -6.99 30.01
N TRP A 571 -12.98 -8.21 29.79
CA TRP A 571 -12.41 -9.41 30.41
C TRP A 571 -10.94 -9.60 29.98
N LEU A 572 -10.65 -9.47 28.69
CA LEU A 572 -9.28 -9.56 28.17
C LEU A 572 -8.35 -8.49 28.77
N LYS A 573 -8.81 -7.24 28.91
CA LYS A 573 -8.06 -6.15 29.53
C LYS A 573 -7.82 -6.40 31.02
N SER A 574 -8.86 -6.82 31.75
CA SER A 574 -8.80 -7.03 33.20
C SER A 574 -7.97 -8.24 33.63
N THR A 575 -7.84 -9.25 32.76
CA THR A 575 -7.00 -10.44 32.99
C THR A 575 -5.58 -10.28 32.47
N GLY A 576 -5.22 -9.11 31.93
CA GLY A 576 -3.90 -8.87 31.33
C GLY A 576 -3.64 -9.70 30.07
N LYS A 577 -4.69 -10.31 29.50
CA LYS A 577 -4.62 -11.08 28.25
C LYS A 577 -4.59 -10.17 27.04
N ILE A 578 -5.09 -8.92 27.17
CA ILE A 578 -4.73 -7.80 26.32
C ILE A 578 -4.15 -6.59 27.09
N THR A 579 -3.17 -5.87 26.51
CA THR A 579 -2.61 -4.67 27.15
C THR A 579 -3.65 -3.57 27.25
N PRO A 580 -3.58 -2.72 28.29
CA PRO A 580 -4.44 -1.54 28.40
C PRO A 580 -4.34 -0.59 27.20
N GLU A 581 -3.19 -0.57 26.52
CA GLU A 581 -2.93 0.26 25.33
C GLU A 581 -3.34 -0.39 23.99
N SER A 582 -3.87 -1.62 23.99
CA SER A 582 -4.39 -2.25 22.77
C SER A 582 -5.66 -1.56 22.32
N ASP A 583 -5.57 -0.87 21.19
CA ASP A 583 -6.68 -0.13 20.60
C ASP A 583 -7.63 -1.05 19.82
N ASP A 584 -8.89 -0.63 19.77
CA ASP A 584 -9.97 -1.28 19.02
C ASP A 584 -9.61 -1.39 17.51
N SER A 585 -8.75 -0.50 17.03
CA SER A 585 -8.24 -0.44 15.66
C SER A 585 -7.40 -1.68 15.27
N THR A 586 -6.54 -2.18 16.17
CA THR A 586 -5.72 -3.36 15.90
C THR A 586 -6.56 -4.63 15.78
N LEU A 587 -7.58 -4.78 16.62
CA LEU A 587 -8.53 -5.88 16.53
C LEU A 587 -9.38 -5.79 15.26
N THR A 588 -9.88 -4.59 14.96
CA THR A 588 -10.64 -4.29 13.73
C THR A 588 -9.88 -4.76 12.48
N TYR A 589 -8.58 -4.49 12.42
CA TYR A 589 -7.71 -4.88 11.31
C TYR A 589 -7.63 -6.40 11.08
N LEU A 590 -7.46 -7.20 12.14
CA LEU A 590 -7.38 -8.67 12.02
C LEU A 590 -8.68 -9.26 11.45
N PHE A 591 -9.83 -8.62 11.73
CA PHE A 591 -11.11 -9.04 11.17
C PHE A 591 -11.29 -8.63 9.70
N TRP A 592 -10.66 -7.54 9.24
CA TRP A 592 -10.74 -7.12 7.84
C TRP A 592 -10.11 -8.11 6.87
N GLU A 593 -8.95 -8.69 7.22
CA GLU A 593 -8.32 -9.70 6.37
C GLU A 593 -9.26 -10.89 6.12
N LYS A 594 -10.11 -11.22 7.10
CA LYS A 594 -11.11 -12.28 6.98
C LYS A 594 -12.34 -11.86 6.19
N VAL A 595 -12.75 -10.60 6.29
CA VAL A 595 -13.76 -10.04 5.37
C VAL A 595 -13.26 -10.17 3.93
N GLU A 596 -11.99 -9.87 3.67
CA GLU A 596 -11.37 -9.96 2.33
C GLU A 596 -11.39 -11.39 1.75
N GLU A 597 -11.11 -12.41 2.57
CA GLU A 597 -11.26 -13.81 2.15
C GLU A 597 -12.70 -14.15 1.72
N CYS A 598 -13.71 -13.44 2.25
CA CYS A 598 -15.12 -13.68 1.97
C CYS A 598 -15.67 -12.88 0.79
N MET A 599 -15.02 -11.77 0.39
CA MET A 599 -15.55 -10.87 -0.66
C MET A 599 -15.71 -11.56 -2.02
N GLU A 600 -14.86 -12.55 -2.31
CA GLU A 600 -14.86 -13.23 -3.60
C GLU A 600 -15.85 -14.41 -3.68
N SER A 601 -16.59 -14.71 -2.62
CA SER A 601 -17.54 -15.85 -2.60
C SER A 601 -18.71 -15.69 -3.57
N GLY A 602 -19.05 -14.46 -3.97
CA GLY A 602 -20.26 -14.16 -4.73
C GLY A 602 -21.57 -14.24 -3.96
N LEU A 603 -21.48 -14.57 -2.68
CA LEU A 603 -22.61 -14.69 -1.76
C LEU A 603 -22.60 -13.56 -0.72
N SER A 604 -21.48 -12.87 -0.56
CA SER A 604 -21.34 -11.69 0.30
C SER A 604 -22.13 -10.50 -0.27
N MET A 605 -22.81 -9.74 0.58
CA MET A 605 -23.74 -8.67 0.19
C MET A 605 -23.56 -7.43 1.06
N VAL A 606 -23.77 -6.24 0.48
CA VAL A 606 -23.92 -4.97 1.22
C VAL A 606 -25.25 -4.32 0.90
N ARG A 607 -25.72 -3.49 1.84
CA ARG A 607 -26.80 -2.54 1.65
C ARG A 607 -26.25 -1.12 1.70
N LEU A 608 -26.48 -0.41 0.60
CA LEU A 608 -26.20 1.00 0.43
C LEU A 608 -27.43 1.82 0.79
N LYS A 609 -27.21 2.93 1.49
CA LYS A 609 -28.17 4.02 1.67
C LYS A 609 -27.75 5.15 0.73
N VAL A 610 -28.52 5.36 -0.33
CA VAL A 610 -28.20 6.25 -1.46
C VAL A 610 -29.16 7.43 -1.46
N PRO A 611 -28.70 8.68 -1.66
CA PRO A 611 -29.59 9.79 -1.97
C PRO A 611 -30.43 9.51 -3.22
N LYS A 612 -31.74 9.76 -3.16
CA LYS A 612 -32.65 9.56 -4.29
C LYS A 612 -32.19 10.39 -5.50
N GLY A 613 -32.03 9.73 -6.65
CA GLY A 613 -31.58 10.35 -7.89
C GLY A 613 -30.06 10.52 -8.03
N LYS A 614 -29.26 10.11 -7.03
CA LYS A 614 -27.78 10.07 -7.13
C LYS A 614 -27.28 8.69 -7.54
N GLN A 615 -26.02 8.63 -7.98
CA GLN A 615 -25.39 7.38 -8.35
C GLN A 615 -25.11 6.53 -7.10
N GLU A 616 -25.08 5.21 -7.26
CA GLU A 616 -24.79 4.31 -6.14
C GLU A 616 -23.42 4.55 -5.51
N THR A 617 -22.48 5.11 -6.28
CA THR A 617 -21.15 5.49 -5.81
C THR A 617 -21.16 6.55 -4.71
N GLU A 618 -22.26 7.30 -4.58
CA GLU A 618 -22.48 8.31 -3.53
C GLU A 618 -23.19 7.73 -2.28
N GLY A 619 -23.50 6.42 -2.28
CA GLY A 619 -24.19 5.76 -1.18
C GLY A 619 -23.27 5.34 -0.03
N THR A 620 -23.79 5.32 1.20
CA THR A 620 -23.08 4.83 2.39
C THR A 620 -23.49 3.41 2.75
N VAL A 621 -22.57 2.61 3.29
CA VAL A 621 -22.88 1.24 3.73
C VAL A 621 -23.57 1.29 5.09
N VAL A 622 -24.79 0.74 5.12
CA VAL A 622 -25.59 0.64 6.35
C VAL A 622 -25.77 -0.81 6.81
N GLY A 623 -25.51 -1.79 5.94
CA GLY A 623 -25.56 -3.21 6.31
C GLY A 623 -24.61 -4.02 5.47
N ALA A 624 -24.00 -5.05 6.06
CA ALA A 624 -23.07 -5.93 5.36
C ALA A 624 -23.15 -7.37 5.86
N ILE A 625 -23.04 -8.31 4.94
CA ILE A 625 -22.99 -9.75 5.20
C ILE A 625 -21.83 -10.32 4.40
N THR A 626 -20.91 -11.03 5.07
CA THR A 626 -19.86 -11.81 4.43
C THR A 626 -20.15 -13.28 4.50
N VAL A 627 -19.99 -13.96 3.37
CA VAL A 627 -20.17 -15.40 3.24
C VAL A 627 -18.88 -16.01 2.70
N LYS A 628 -18.41 -17.11 3.29
CA LYS A 628 -17.27 -17.89 2.81
C LYS A 628 -17.75 -19.26 2.36
N VAL A 629 -17.35 -19.72 1.18
CA VAL A 629 -17.53 -21.11 0.76
C VAL A 629 -16.36 -21.93 1.29
N ILE A 630 -16.65 -23.05 1.95
CA ILE A 630 -15.70 -23.93 2.60
C ILE A 630 -15.88 -25.33 2.00
N ASN A 631 -14.83 -25.83 1.36
CA ASN A 631 -14.72 -27.22 0.92
C ASN A 631 -14.02 -28.06 1.98
N ALA A 632 -14.17 -29.39 1.90
CA ALA A 632 -13.53 -30.32 2.86
C ALA A 632 -12.00 -30.17 2.92
N GLU A 633 -11.39 -29.77 1.81
CA GLU A 633 -9.95 -29.55 1.67
C GLU A 633 -9.48 -28.21 2.26
N ASP A 634 -10.38 -27.23 2.39
CA ASP A 634 -10.10 -25.90 2.93
C ASP A 634 -10.00 -25.89 4.46
N ILE A 635 -10.45 -26.96 5.13
CA ILE A 635 -10.36 -27.09 6.59
C ILE A 635 -8.91 -27.43 6.96
N PRO A 636 -8.20 -26.55 7.69
CA PRO A 636 -6.82 -26.80 8.09
C PRO A 636 -6.68 -28.11 8.86
N LYS A 637 -5.70 -28.93 8.45
CA LYS A 637 -5.36 -30.19 9.14
C LYS A 637 -4.27 -30.01 10.21
N LEU A 638 -3.62 -28.85 10.21
CA LEU A 638 -2.58 -28.45 11.13
C LEU A 638 -2.98 -27.14 11.82
N PRO A 639 -2.50 -26.90 13.05
CA PRO A 639 -2.68 -25.62 13.73
C PRO A 639 -2.23 -24.44 12.85
N LEU A 640 -2.90 -23.29 13.00
CA LEU A 640 -2.57 -22.09 12.23
C LEU A 640 -1.22 -21.52 12.69
N ASN A 641 -0.24 -21.42 11.79
CA ASN A 641 1.05 -20.77 12.05
C ASN A 641 0.88 -19.25 12.04
N LEU A 642 0.61 -18.64 13.20
CA LEU A 642 0.60 -17.18 13.37
C LEU A 642 1.93 -16.70 13.96
N VAL A 643 2.65 -15.87 13.20
CA VAL A 643 4.01 -15.42 13.52
C VAL A 643 4.00 -14.05 14.22
N LEU A 644 3.98 -14.05 15.56
CA LEU A 644 4.24 -12.94 16.53
C LEU A 644 3.07 -12.13 17.14
N ASP A 645 3.37 -11.61 18.35
CA ASP A 645 2.63 -10.77 19.33
C ASP A 645 1.31 -11.29 19.92
N TRP A 646 1.12 -10.95 21.20
CA TRP A 646 0.08 -11.51 22.06
C TRP A 646 -1.33 -11.00 21.69
N GLU A 647 -1.48 -9.80 21.07
CA GLU A 647 -2.76 -9.34 20.48
C GLU A 647 -3.29 -10.34 19.44
N ARG A 648 -2.39 -11.09 18.77
CA ARG A 648 -2.77 -12.14 17.81
C ARG A 648 -3.24 -13.43 18.47
N ARG A 649 -3.07 -13.59 19.79
CA ARG A 649 -3.51 -14.79 20.53
C ARG A 649 -5.02 -14.85 20.71
N VAL A 650 -5.69 -13.71 20.89
CA VAL A 650 -7.18 -13.65 20.96
C VAL A 650 -7.78 -14.04 19.62
N ALA A 651 -7.26 -13.47 18.54
CA ALA A 651 -7.63 -13.84 17.19
C ALA A 651 -7.35 -15.32 16.92
N ARG A 652 -6.17 -15.82 17.32
CA ARG A 652 -5.81 -17.25 17.21
C ARG A 652 -6.80 -18.16 17.93
N VAL A 653 -7.17 -17.86 19.16
CA VAL A 653 -8.17 -18.65 19.91
C VAL A 653 -9.49 -18.70 19.17
N ILE A 654 -10.00 -17.55 18.72
CA ILE A 654 -11.27 -17.48 18.00
C ILE A 654 -11.19 -18.30 16.71
N PHE A 655 -10.13 -18.14 15.92
CA PHE A 655 -9.98 -18.84 14.65
C PHE A 655 -9.71 -20.34 14.82
N GLU A 656 -8.88 -20.75 15.76
CA GLU A 656 -8.64 -22.18 16.01
C GLU A 656 -9.89 -22.85 16.60
N ALA A 657 -10.67 -22.15 17.44
CA ALA A 657 -11.98 -22.63 17.86
C ALA A 657 -12.93 -22.83 16.67
N GLU A 658 -13.00 -21.87 15.75
CA GLU A 658 -13.76 -22.01 14.51
C GLU A 658 -13.31 -23.21 13.67
N VAL A 659 -12.00 -23.39 13.49
CA VAL A 659 -11.43 -24.53 12.75
C VAL A 659 -11.78 -25.86 13.43
N ILE A 660 -11.70 -25.95 14.75
CA ILE A 660 -12.05 -27.15 15.52
C ILE A 660 -13.54 -27.47 15.37
N VAL A 661 -14.42 -26.46 15.43
CA VAL A 661 -15.85 -26.62 15.18
C VAL A 661 -16.11 -27.12 13.75
N LEU A 662 -15.45 -26.54 12.75
CA LEU A 662 -15.57 -26.96 11.35
C LEU A 662 -15.02 -28.37 11.11
N ASP A 663 -13.93 -28.77 11.77
CA ASP A 663 -13.42 -30.14 11.70
C ASP A 663 -14.37 -31.13 12.37
N ALA A 664 -14.97 -30.76 13.51
CA ALA A 664 -16.01 -31.56 14.14
C ALA A 664 -17.22 -31.75 13.21
N CYS A 665 -17.63 -30.70 12.49
CA CYS A 665 -18.65 -30.78 11.43
C CYS A 665 -18.23 -31.75 10.33
N ARG A 666 -16.98 -31.67 9.85
CA ARG A 666 -16.44 -32.57 8.81
C ARG A 666 -16.46 -34.04 9.25
N ARG A 667 -16.09 -34.33 10.51
CA ARG A 667 -16.13 -35.69 11.07
C ARG A 667 -17.56 -36.21 11.21
N ILE A 668 -18.47 -35.39 11.73
CA ILE A 668 -19.90 -35.72 11.80
C ILE A 668 -20.43 -36.05 10.42
N ASN A 669 -20.08 -35.22 9.44
CA ASN A 669 -20.49 -35.43 8.07
C ASN A 669 -19.90 -36.71 7.45
N GLY A 670 -18.70 -37.12 7.85
CA GLY A 670 -18.12 -38.41 7.46
C GLY A 670 -18.92 -39.63 7.94
N ASN A 671 -19.74 -39.47 8.98
CA ASN A 671 -20.62 -40.50 9.52
C ASN A 671 -22.03 -40.45 8.91
N LEU A 672 -22.33 -39.45 8.07
CA LEU A 672 -23.61 -39.39 7.36
C LEU A 672 -23.55 -40.28 6.12
N LYS A 673 -24.68 -40.95 5.82
CA LYS A 673 -24.82 -41.81 4.64
C LYS A 673 -24.53 -41.06 3.32
N GLU A 674 -24.87 -39.77 3.28
CA GLU A 674 -24.52 -38.86 2.18
C GLU A 674 -23.63 -37.72 2.68
N LYS A 675 -22.49 -37.53 2.00
CA LYS A 675 -21.46 -36.55 2.35
C LYS A 675 -21.82 -35.13 1.86
N ILE A 676 -21.75 -34.16 2.77
CA ILE A 676 -21.95 -32.71 2.56
C ILE A 676 -20.60 -32.00 2.65
N PHE A 677 -20.02 -31.43 1.58
CA PHE A 677 -18.85 -30.54 1.74
C PHE A 677 -18.40 -29.79 0.46
N PRO A 678 -19.31 -29.06 -0.20
CA PRO A 678 -19.18 -27.59 -0.15
C PRO A 678 -20.26 -26.92 0.72
N MET A 679 -19.82 -26.10 1.68
CA MET A 679 -20.66 -25.42 2.69
C MET A 679 -20.42 -23.90 2.67
N ALA A 680 -21.46 -23.10 2.82
CA ALA A 680 -21.33 -21.64 2.98
C ALA A 680 -21.43 -21.22 4.46
N TYR A 681 -20.53 -20.37 4.93
CA TYR A 681 -20.43 -19.87 6.30
C TYR A 681 -20.56 -18.34 6.36
N THR A 682 -21.37 -17.77 7.28
CA THR A 682 -21.76 -16.34 7.24
C THR A 682 -21.45 -15.55 8.52
N ALA A 683 -20.98 -14.30 8.36
CA ALA A 683 -20.92 -13.23 9.38
C ALA A 683 -21.72 -11.99 8.94
N MET A 684 -22.39 -11.26 9.84
CA MET A 684 -23.48 -10.31 9.48
C MET A 684 -23.58 -9.09 10.40
N ALA A 685 -23.46 -7.86 9.86
CA ALA A 685 -23.47 -6.58 10.61
C ALA A 685 -24.43 -5.50 10.10
N ALA A 686 -24.87 -4.62 11.01
CA ALA A 686 -25.82 -3.52 10.77
C ALA A 686 -25.51 -2.32 11.68
N ASN A 687 -25.61 -1.09 11.16
CA ASN A 687 -25.17 0.13 11.84
C ASN A 687 -26.32 0.86 12.59
N THR A 688 -27.58 0.48 12.42
CA THR A 688 -28.70 1.04 13.22
C THR A 688 -29.85 0.07 13.51
N LYS A 689 -30.62 0.36 14.58
CA LYS A 689 -31.89 -0.32 14.89
C LYS A 689 -32.91 -0.05 13.77
N GLY A 690 -33.38 -1.11 13.11
CA GLY A 690 -34.43 -1.04 12.09
C GLY A 690 -33.93 -1.26 10.67
N GLU A 691 -32.63 -1.45 10.46
CA GLU A 691 -32.09 -1.87 9.18
C GLU A 691 -32.48 -3.33 8.90
N ASN A 692 -33.09 -3.57 7.74
CA ASN A 692 -33.66 -4.86 7.40
C ASN A 692 -32.58 -5.86 6.92
N ILE A 693 -31.61 -6.16 7.77
CA ILE A 693 -30.54 -7.17 7.58
C ILE A 693 -31.12 -8.56 7.27
N LEU A 694 -32.34 -8.85 7.74
CA LEU A 694 -33.10 -10.06 7.41
C LEU A 694 -33.37 -10.18 5.90
N THR A 695 -33.54 -9.07 5.19
CA THR A 695 -33.70 -9.08 3.72
C THR A 695 -32.40 -9.43 3.02
N LEU A 696 -31.25 -8.92 3.49
CA LEU A 696 -29.94 -9.34 2.95
C LEU A 696 -29.73 -10.83 3.18
N LEU A 697 -30.04 -11.32 4.39
CA LEU A 697 -29.95 -12.73 4.74
C LEU A 697 -30.87 -13.62 3.88
N ALA A 698 -32.10 -13.18 3.62
CA ALA A 698 -33.01 -13.87 2.71
C ALA A 698 -32.46 -13.94 1.28
N LYS A 699 -31.84 -12.86 0.78
CA LYS A 699 -31.19 -12.85 -0.54
C LYS A 699 -30.01 -13.80 -0.61
N VAL A 700 -29.15 -13.79 0.40
CA VAL A 700 -28.05 -14.77 0.52
C VAL A 700 -28.62 -16.18 0.51
N HIS A 701 -29.63 -16.46 1.32
CA HIS A 701 -30.27 -17.78 1.38
C HIS A 701 -30.82 -18.24 0.01
N GLU A 702 -31.48 -17.36 -0.75
CA GLU A 702 -31.97 -17.69 -2.09
C GLU A 702 -30.82 -17.90 -3.10
N LEU A 703 -29.77 -17.09 -3.05
CA LEU A 703 -28.57 -17.28 -3.89
C LEU A 703 -27.91 -18.63 -3.63
N VAL A 704 -27.80 -19.01 -2.36
CA VAL A 704 -27.19 -20.27 -1.97
C VAL A 704 -28.07 -21.47 -2.39
N LYS A 705 -29.40 -21.39 -2.26
CA LYS A 705 -30.32 -22.43 -2.77
C LYS A 705 -30.18 -22.66 -4.28
N GLY A 706 -29.90 -21.60 -5.03
CA GLY A 706 -29.71 -21.66 -6.49
C GLY A 706 -28.35 -22.24 -6.92
N ALA A 707 -27.42 -22.45 -5.99
CA ALA A 707 -26.08 -22.93 -6.30
C ALA A 707 -26.02 -24.47 -6.29
N PRO A 708 -25.79 -25.14 -7.44
CA PRO A 708 -25.90 -26.60 -7.54
C PRO A 708 -24.86 -27.36 -6.72
N ASP A 709 -23.71 -26.74 -6.46
CA ASP A 709 -22.58 -27.35 -5.76
C ASP A 709 -22.63 -27.15 -4.24
N LEU A 710 -23.46 -26.23 -3.74
CA LEU A 710 -23.60 -25.98 -2.31
C LEU A 710 -24.65 -26.92 -1.70
N LYS A 711 -24.23 -27.70 -0.71
CA LYS A 711 -25.09 -28.72 -0.07
C LYS A 711 -25.65 -28.25 1.27
N SER A 712 -24.99 -27.29 1.91
CA SER A 712 -25.44 -26.69 3.17
C SER A 712 -25.07 -25.22 3.29
N PHE A 713 -25.84 -24.51 4.12
CA PHE A 713 -25.57 -23.14 4.53
C PHE A 713 -25.49 -23.08 6.06
N ALA A 714 -24.52 -22.38 6.61
CA ALA A 714 -24.23 -22.37 8.03
C ALA A 714 -23.81 -20.97 8.52
N CYS A 715 -23.91 -20.77 9.82
CA CYS A 715 -23.38 -19.58 10.49
C CYS A 715 -22.95 -19.91 11.91
N LEU A 716 -21.91 -19.24 12.38
CA LEU A 716 -21.52 -19.26 13.79
C LEU A 716 -22.18 -18.08 14.45
N ALA A 717 -22.83 -18.34 15.57
CA ALA A 717 -23.25 -17.30 16.47
C ALA A 717 -22.40 -17.39 17.73
N THR A 718 -21.88 -16.26 18.14
CA THR A 718 -21.00 -16.10 19.31
C THR A 718 -21.69 -15.29 20.41
N GLY A 719 -22.99 -14.98 20.26
CA GLY A 719 -23.77 -14.16 21.17
C GLY A 719 -25.25 -14.05 20.77
N GLU A 720 -26.07 -13.50 21.67
CA GLU A 720 -27.54 -13.53 21.58
C GLU A 720 -28.09 -12.89 20.28
N GLY A 721 -27.54 -11.74 19.86
CA GLY A 721 -27.97 -11.05 18.63
C GLY A 721 -27.70 -11.87 17.37
N SER A 722 -26.46 -12.37 17.21
CA SER A 722 -26.11 -13.26 16.09
C SER A 722 -26.90 -14.58 16.13
N ALA A 723 -27.21 -15.10 17.32
CA ALA A 723 -27.98 -16.34 17.48
C ALA A 723 -29.46 -16.13 17.13
N TYR A 724 -30.03 -14.97 17.47
CA TYR A 724 -31.37 -14.58 17.05
C TYR A 724 -31.47 -14.45 15.53
N MET A 725 -30.49 -13.77 14.92
CA MET A 725 -30.40 -13.64 13.46
C MET A 725 -30.28 -15.01 12.77
N ALA A 726 -29.40 -15.88 13.28
CA ALA A 726 -29.26 -17.25 12.81
C ALA A 726 -30.60 -18.00 12.87
N LYS A 727 -31.25 -18.04 14.04
CA LYS A 727 -32.55 -18.73 14.26
C LYS A 727 -33.70 -18.18 13.42
N SER A 728 -33.57 -16.95 12.92
CA SER A 728 -34.59 -16.33 12.07
C SER A 728 -34.57 -16.87 10.63
N VAL A 729 -33.54 -17.64 10.23
CA VAL A 729 -33.48 -18.31 8.92
C VAL A 729 -34.41 -19.55 8.93
N PRO A 730 -35.40 -19.63 8.02
CA PRO A 730 -36.31 -20.77 7.97
C PRO A 730 -35.58 -22.08 7.70
N GLY A 731 -35.78 -23.10 8.55
CA GLY A 731 -35.21 -24.45 8.37
C GLY A 731 -33.82 -24.67 8.97
N ILE A 732 -33.23 -23.65 9.61
CA ILE A 732 -31.93 -23.76 10.27
C ILE A 732 -32.03 -24.50 11.63
N VAL A 733 -31.00 -25.26 11.99
CA VAL A 733 -30.89 -25.96 13.27
C VAL A 733 -29.53 -25.70 13.93
N LYS A 734 -29.48 -25.65 15.27
CA LYS A 734 -28.21 -25.58 16.02
C LYS A 734 -27.58 -26.97 16.04
N MET A 735 -26.47 -27.16 15.33
CA MET A 735 -25.80 -28.44 15.20
C MET A 735 -24.77 -28.66 16.30
N LEU A 736 -23.86 -27.69 16.50
CA LEU A 736 -22.85 -27.73 17.54
C LEU A 736 -23.05 -26.61 18.56
N HIS A 737 -22.68 -26.91 19.79
CA HIS A 737 -22.72 -26.03 20.94
C HIS A 737 -21.37 -26.11 21.65
N VAL A 738 -20.69 -24.98 21.80
CA VAL A 738 -19.44 -24.86 22.59
C VAL A 738 -19.71 -23.91 23.73
N PRO A 739 -19.96 -24.40 24.95
CA PRO A 739 -19.92 -23.55 26.13
C PRO A 739 -18.59 -22.79 26.18
N TYR A 740 -18.59 -21.50 26.51
CA TYR A 740 -17.31 -20.78 26.64
C TYR A 740 -16.40 -21.40 27.72
N ASP A 741 -17.00 -22.00 28.75
CA ASP A 741 -16.29 -22.76 29.79
C ASP A 741 -15.60 -24.04 29.26
N SER A 742 -15.94 -24.52 28.06
CA SER A 742 -15.31 -25.68 27.40
C SER A 742 -14.16 -25.31 26.46
N VAL A 743 -13.84 -24.02 26.32
CA VAL A 743 -12.71 -23.53 25.53
C VAL A 743 -11.47 -23.39 26.41
N ASN A 744 -10.49 -24.25 26.18
CA ASN A 744 -9.18 -24.23 26.82
C ASN A 744 -8.12 -23.67 25.86
N TYR A 745 -7.29 -22.75 26.34
CA TYR A 745 -6.08 -22.27 25.66
C TYR A 745 -4.86 -22.54 26.52
N CYS A 746 -3.92 -23.34 26.04
CA CYS A 746 -2.72 -23.76 26.77
C CYS A 746 -3.02 -24.29 28.19
N GLY A 747 -4.10 -25.05 28.33
CA GLY A 747 -4.55 -25.62 29.61
C GLY A 747 -5.38 -24.67 30.49
N GLU A 748 -5.61 -23.42 30.10
CA GLU A 748 -6.44 -22.46 30.83
C GLU A 748 -7.83 -22.29 30.20
N ARG A 749 -8.89 -22.27 31.01
CA ARG A 749 -10.27 -21.96 30.57
C ARG A 749 -10.46 -20.45 30.40
N ILE A 750 -9.94 -19.93 29.30
CA ILE A 750 -9.88 -18.49 29.05
C ILE A 750 -11.26 -17.83 28.95
N PHE A 751 -12.35 -18.51 28.61
CA PHE A 751 -13.67 -17.88 28.62
C PHE A 751 -14.53 -18.23 29.83
N SER A 752 -13.90 -18.80 30.87
CA SER A 752 -14.60 -19.24 32.07
C SER A 752 -15.36 -18.09 32.74
N GLY A 753 -16.66 -18.27 32.95
CA GLY A 753 -17.49 -17.31 33.69
C GLY A 753 -17.95 -16.08 32.90
N ILE A 754 -17.67 -15.99 31.60
CA ILE A 754 -18.24 -14.96 30.72
C ILE A 754 -19.76 -15.22 30.56
N LYS A 755 -20.57 -14.17 30.72
CA LYS A 755 -22.03 -14.23 30.61
C LYS A 755 -22.55 -13.18 29.62
N PHE A 756 -23.57 -13.53 28.85
CA PHE A 756 -24.33 -12.59 28.02
C PHE A 756 -25.73 -12.38 28.62
N ARG A 757 -26.04 -11.14 29.01
CA ARG A 757 -27.28 -10.77 29.71
C ARG A 757 -27.60 -11.71 30.88
N SER A 758 -28.53 -12.65 30.71
CA SER A 758 -29.02 -13.57 31.75
C SER A 758 -28.48 -15.01 31.64
N GLY A 759 -27.67 -15.34 30.62
CA GLY A 759 -27.20 -16.70 30.35
C GLY A 759 -25.68 -16.86 30.23
N PRO A 760 -25.16 -18.10 30.33
CA PRO A 760 -23.75 -18.40 30.04
C PRO A 760 -23.43 -18.10 28.58
N ALA A 761 -22.21 -17.62 28.31
CA ALA A 761 -21.75 -17.38 26.96
C ALA A 761 -21.47 -18.70 26.22
N GLU A 762 -21.86 -18.75 24.94
CA GLU A 762 -21.73 -19.94 24.10
C GLU A 762 -21.38 -19.59 22.66
N LEU A 763 -20.70 -20.53 21.99
CA LEU A 763 -20.57 -20.60 20.54
C LEU A 763 -21.63 -21.57 20.01
N GLY A 764 -22.48 -21.11 19.11
CA GLY A 764 -23.45 -21.95 18.41
C GLY A 764 -23.10 -22.06 16.94
N PHE A 765 -22.98 -23.28 16.42
CA PHE A 765 -22.88 -23.53 14.99
C PHE A 765 -24.25 -23.95 14.46
N TYR A 766 -24.83 -23.13 13.59
CA TYR A 766 -26.14 -23.34 13.00
C TYR A 766 -26.01 -23.73 11.54
N ILE A 767 -26.84 -24.66 11.08
CA ILE A 767 -26.78 -25.19 9.73
C ILE A 767 -28.19 -25.39 9.17
N ILE A 768 -28.34 -25.19 7.87
CA ILE A 768 -29.49 -25.60 7.08
C ILE A 768 -29.01 -26.52 5.95
N ASP A 769 -29.75 -27.61 5.76
CA ASP A 769 -29.57 -28.54 4.65
C ASP A 769 -30.41 -28.07 3.46
N MET A 770 -29.77 -27.91 2.31
CA MET A 770 -30.41 -27.34 1.11
C MET A 770 -30.76 -28.40 0.06
N ARG A 771 -30.52 -29.69 0.32
CA ARG A 771 -30.70 -30.79 -0.64
C ARG A 771 -32.17 -31.14 -0.98
N GLY A 772 -33.12 -30.25 -0.69
CA GLY A 772 -34.52 -30.42 -1.04
C GLY A 772 -35.20 -31.59 -0.31
N PRO A 773 -36.25 -32.24 -0.87
CA PRO A 773 -37.00 -33.31 -0.22
C PRO A 773 -36.19 -34.60 0.01
N TYR A 774 -34.99 -34.69 -0.57
CA TYR A 774 -34.02 -35.76 -0.33
C TYR A 774 -33.25 -35.47 0.96
N LYS A 775 -33.96 -35.42 2.09
CA LYS A 775 -33.36 -35.33 3.42
C LYS A 775 -32.38 -36.48 3.61
N LEU A 776 -31.32 -36.25 4.37
CA LEU A 776 -30.50 -37.30 4.95
C LEU A 776 -31.41 -38.42 5.50
N GLU A 777 -31.06 -39.68 5.26
CA GLU A 777 -31.75 -40.81 5.91
C GLU A 777 -31.65 -40.73 7.44
N GLU A 778 -30.58 -40.11 7.97
CA GLU A 778 -30.40 -39.81 9.40
C GLU A 778 -30.44 -38.28 9.63
N PRO A 779 -31.25 -37.76 10.57
CA PRO A 779 -31.30 -36.33 10.84
C PRO A 779 -29.93 -35.80 11.31
N LEU A 780 -29.60 -34.55 10.95
CA LEU A 780 -28.41 -33.90 11.47
C LEU A 780 -28.45 -33.89 13.01
N PRO A 781 -27.35 -34.21 13.71
CA PRO A 781 -27.31 -34.14 15.15
C PRO A 781 -27.55 -32.70 15.61
N THR A 782 -28.46 -32.52 16.57
CA THR A 782 -28.78 -31.21 17.11
C THR A 782 -28.13 -30.99 18.45
N ASN A 783 -27.55 -29.80 18.64
CA ASN A 783 -27.02 -29.31 19.90
C ASN A 783 -25.95 -30.21 20.54
N ARG A 784 -25.07 -30.79 19.72
CA ARG A 784 -23.95 -31.59 20.21
C ARG A 784 -22.91 -30.69 20.87
N GLU A 785 -22.51 -31.05 22.08
CA GLU A 785 -21.46 -30.34 22.82
C GLU A 785 -20.08 -30.66 22.24
N VAL A 786 -19.21 -29.64 22.15
CA VAL A 786 -17.83 -29.76 21.66
C VAL A 786 -16.90 -29.07 22.65
N ASP A 787 -15.83 -29.76 23.03
CA ASP A 787 -14.71 -29.19 23.78
C ASP A 787 -13.67 -28.63 22.81
N VAL A 788 -13.16 -27.44 23.09
CA VAL A 788 -12.17 -26.76 22.23
C VAL A 788 -10.87 -26.62 23.00
N ASN A 789 -9.81 -27.28 22.52
CA ASN A 789 -8.47 -27.20 23.10
C ASN A 789 -7.50 -26.58 22.09
N VAL A 790 -6.97 -25.40 22.42
CA VAL A 790 -6.04 -24.62 21.60
C VAL A 790 -4.66 -24.62 22.28
N TRP A 791 -3.60 -24.90 21.52
CA TRP A 791 -2.22 -25.02 22.03
C TRP A 791 -1.26 -24.10 21.26
N ASP A 792 -0.14 -23.70 21.88
CA ASP A 792 0.96 -23.00 21.21
C ASP A 792 2.30 -23.74 21.35
N ASP A 793 3.32 -23.30 20.59
CA ASP A 793 4.64 -23.96 20.54
C ASP A 793 5.41 -23.89 21.87
N SER A 794 4.95 -23.10 22.85
CA SER A 794 5.54 -23.05 24.19
C SER A 794 4.99 -24.12 25.13
N TYR A 795 3.96 -24.85 24.70
CA TYR A 795 3.26 -25.89 25.45
C TYR A 795 3.17 -27.23 24.70
N LEU A 796 4.03 -27.46 23.70
CA LEU A 796 4.22 -28.81 23.16
C LEU A 796 4.83 -29.69 24.26
N PRO A 797 4.14 -30.73 24.77
CA PRO A 797 4.75 -31.69 25.67
C PRO A 797 5.94 -32.32 24.92
N SER A 798 7.08 -32.47 25.60
CA SER A 798 8.30 -33.05 25.04
C SER A 798 8.22 -34.57 24.77
N ASP A 799 7.03 -35.15 24.89
CA ASP A 799 6.78 -36.57 24.69
C ASP A 799 5.78 -36.80 23.56
N ASP A 800 6.00 -37.91 22.83
CA ASP A 800 5.31 -38.52 21.68
C ASP A 800 3.75 -38.69 21.75
N THR A 801 3.09 -37.93 22.61
CA THR A 801 1.64 -37.90 22.84
C THR A 801 0.83 -37.23 21.73
N TRP A 802 1.47 -36.69 20.68
CA TRP A 802 0.78 -36.34 19.43
C TRP A 802 0.33 -37.59 18.62
N LYS A 803 0.47 -38.79 19.17
CA LYS A 803 -0.33 -39.95 18.77
C LYS A 803 -1.63 -40.02 19.58
N ALA A 804 -2.65 -39.39 18.99
CA ALA A 804 -4.07 -39.65 19.17
C ALA A 804 -4.71 -39.35 20.54
N SER A 805 -5.50 -38.28 20.58
CA SER A 805 -6.83 -38.34 21.20
C SER A 805 -7.88 -38.24 20.10
N SER A 806 -8.58 -39.36 19.92
CA SER A 806 -9.72 -39.68 19.04
C SER A 806 -10.83 -38.64 18.97
#